data_AF-A0A674J2E2-F1
#
_entry.id   AF-A0A674J2E2-F1
#
_cell.length_a   1.000
_cell.length_b   1.000
_cell.length_c   1.000
_cell.angle_alpha   90.00
_cell.angle_beta   90.00
_cell.angle_gamma   90.00
#
_symmetry.space_group_name_H-M   'P 1'
#
loop_
_entity.id
_entity.type
_entity.pdbx_description
1 polymer ?
#
loop_
_entity_poly.entity_id
_entity_poly.type
_entity_poly.pdbx_seq_one_letter_code
_entity_poly.pdbx_strand_id
1 'polypeptide(L)'
;MKPPLCLDWDDGFAVPVANAENKALEEELQKLQKEKANLKNQLTDFEERIEAMTSHLKNVRQEFNFTQSLYRARENEIETEEHFKALAERELGRLKKEIQRLENEMVSLREKKNSQENNIFKATQKLEALRCQMNWDQQALEAWLEESAHKDNDAVTIQKYAQQDDGKLRVLTQQVEKMTMEANQKRKILDNELTETISAQIELDKAAEDFRRVHHERQELIRQWESTIEQMQKRDQEIDHCALVNHCFLCTLHFNPLCLVTLFRLSHVKDQNVNLSNKLKFVTEKTLSLEEKAFRMEEILKEEEKIVKEKETQMNQLKELHFKKTQELQIQREKEKSIIAEIEGTRASLKNLNSRLRILDADTLKQQEIMYNQDFYIQQVERRLSRLKGDVNTDERQVLEAKVVELTKTLEEKKDAYNLLHAQHKKLQSDVHFIKRAMDKTGEEMTGLMIRIDELNLFNDKSDKELKKAKALKQDLMIEDNLLKLELKRLRDTLYNKAEQVLSLEKRKLQLNTAMEERTEEIKVHKAMIESQIRFVEQERQSVSAEFQDRLSKIEKLRCRYEILTIVMMPPEGEEEKTQTYYVIKAAQEKEDLQREGDDLDAKIRKAEKEVIALQNTMHVLNNCNSNYRNSFKTVTETSEEYKEKLQLEEEKRAADEKYRYKRRQIKELQEDLQSMENTLDIMIKEEAVYQEKTNQKQAQVLQLNKEIDQQKPKLERVMTQCSRLSREVRSLKKSKTKTQEEEDIDLRELKDYSRTIDKLLVDVLEANPDLTLPFQTYFQQSCLELPTAASIGSHYSSRSSSSQSSVASVR
;
A
#
# COMPACT_ATOMS: atom_id res chain seq x y z
N MET A 1 50.39 97.12 129.31
CA MET A 1 50.73 97.62 127.96
C MET A 1 50.08 96.71 126.91
N LYS A 2 50.17 97.01 125.62
CA LYS A 2 49.50 96.23 124.55
C LYS A 2 50.01 94.77 124.48
N PRO A 3 49.18 93.81 124.04
CA PRO A 3 49.63 92.45 123.76
C PRO A 3 50.54 92.39 122.52
N PRO A 4 51.46 91.41 122.43
CA PRO A 4 52.11 91.08 121.16
C PRO A 4 51.08 90.44 120.20
N LEU A 5 51.20 90.71 118.90
CA LEU A 5 50.30 90.15 117.90
C LEU A 5 50.60 88.67 117.69
N CYS A 6 49.55 87.85 117.62
CA CYS A 6 49.63 86.60 116.88
C CYS A 6 49.68 86.94 115.38
N LEU A 7 50.58 86.30 114.64
CA LEU A 7 50.61 86.34 113.19
C LEU A 7 50.07 85.01 112.71
N ASP A 8 48.84 85.01 112.20
CA ASP A 8 48.31 83.88 111.45
C ASP A 8 49.10 83.78 110.14
N TRP A 9 49.69 82.62 109.88
CA TRP A 9 50.31 82.27 108.61
C TRP A 9 49.43 81.22 107.95
N ASP A 10 48.95 81.53 106.75
CA ASP A 10 47.95 80.72 106.04
C ASP A 10 48.54 79.37 105.60
N ASP A 11 47.72 78.32 105.60
CA ASP A 11 48.19 76.91 105.60
C ASP A 11 48.51 76.40 104.18
N GLY A 12 49.47 77.06 103.54
CA GLY A 12 49.95 76.77 102.19
C GLY A 12 51.47 76.70 102.09
N PHE A 13 51.98 76.37 100.90
CA PHE A 13 53.40 76.08 100.64
C PHE A 13 54.41 77.24 100.87
N ALA A 14 53.98 78.40 101.36
CA ALA A 14 54.80 79.59 101.53
C ALA A 14 55.89 79.42 102.60
N VAL A 15 57.11 79.09 102.18
CA VAL A 15 58.29 79.07 103.06
C VAL A 15 58.64 80.51 103.49
N PRO A 16 59.04 80.77 104.75
CA PRO A 16 59.66 82.03 105.15
C PRO A 16 61.05 82.23 104.50
N VAL A 17 61.08 82.63 103.23
CA VAL A 17 62.31 82.73 102.43
C VAL A 17 63.18 83.92 102.88
N ALA A 18 64.42 83.65 103.26
CA ALA A 18 65.33 84.64 103.85
C ALA A 18 66.12 85.50 102.83
N ASN A 19 66.10 85.19 101.53
CA ASN A 19 66.68 86.01 100.45
C ASN A 19 65.70 86.15 99.26
N ALA A 20 65.93 87.15 98.40
CA ALA A 20 65.07 87.38 97.25
C ALA A 20 65.22 86.30 96.14
N GLU A 21 66.42 85.71 96.02
CA GLU A 21 66.76 84.75 94.96
C GLU A 21 65.96 83.45 95.09
N ASN A 22 65.87 82.88 96.30
CA ASN A 22 65.13 81.65 96.52
C ASN A 22 63.61 81.85 96.29
N LYS A 23 63.08 83.06 96.52
CA LYS A 23 61.67 83.38 96.21
C LYS A 23 61.43 83.43 94.70
N ALA A 24 62.37 83.99 93.93
CA ALA A 24 62.29 83.98 92.46
C ALA A 24 62.31 82.54 91.91
N LEU A 25 63.17 81.68 92.46
CA LEU A 25 63.22 80.25 92.13
C LEU A 25 61.93 79.50 92.51
N GLU A 26 61.30 79.85 93.63
CA GLU A 26 60.01 79.27 94.03
C GLU A 26 58.87 79.69 93.09
N GLU A 27 58.80 80.98 92.71
CA GLU A 27 57.84 81.48 91.71
C GLU A 27 58.06 80.88 90.31
N GLU A 28 59.30 80.60 89.92
CA GLU A 28 59.65 79.90 88.67
C GLU A 28 59.24 78.42 88.73
N LEU A 29 59.54 77.73 89.83
CA LEU A 29 59.18 76.33 90.03
C LEU A 29 57.65 76.14 90.05
N GLN A 30 56.89 77.06 90.64
CA GLN A 30 55.41 77.05 90.57
C GLN A 30 54.87 77.28 89.15
N LYS A 31 55.53 78.11 88.32
CA LYS A 31 55.15 78.29 86.90
C LYS A 31 55.40 76.99 86.12
N LEU A 32 56.59 76.42 86.25
CA LEU A 32 56.96 75.16 85.60
C LEU A 32 56.06 73.99 86.03
N GLN A 33 55.60 73.94 87.29
CA GLN A 33 54.60 72.97 87.75
C GLN A 33 53.23 73.16 87.07
N LYS A 34 52.76 74.41 86.93
CA LYS A 34 51.48 74.72 86.25
C LYS A 34 51.54 74.42 84.75
N GLU A 35 52.65 74.75 84.10
CA GLU A 35 52.89 74.41 82.69
C GLU A 35 52.96 72.88 82.49
N LYS A 36 53.68 72.16 83.36
CA LYS A 36 53.72 70.70 83.35
C LYS A 36 52.34 70.06 83.52
N ALA A 37 51.48 70.63 84.39
CA ALA A 37 50.11 70.15 84.56
C ALA A 37 49.26 70.39 83.29
N ASN A 38 49.31 71.59 82.71
CA ASN A 38 48.59 71.93 81.48
C ASN A 38 49.03 71.05 80.29
N LEU A 39 50.35 70.88 80.10
CA LEU A 39 50.90 70.01 79.06
C LEU A 39 50.53 68.53 79.27
N LYS A 40 50.43 68.07 80.52
CA LYS A 40 49.98 66.70 80.83
C LYS A 40 48.51 66.50 80.44
N ASN A 41 47.64 67.47 80.76
CA ASN A 41 46.22 67.38 80.41
C ASN A 41 46.01 67.41 78.88
N GLN A 42 46.74 68.29 78.17
CA GLN A 42 46.71 68.29 76.69
C GLN A 42 47.20 66.95 76.11
N LEU A 43 48.21 66.33 76.73
CA LEU A 43 48.70 65.02 76.31
C LEU A 43 47.65 63.92 76.51
N THR A 44 46.92 63.91 77.64
CA THR A 44 45.79 62.96 77.83
C THR A 44 44.64 63.21 76.86
N ASP A 45 44.28 64.47 76.57
CA ASP A 45 43.25 64.81 75.58
C ASP A 45 43.64 64.30 74.17
N PHE A 46 44.92 64.36 73.81
CA PHE A 46 45.43 63.80 72.57
C PHE A 46 45.46 62.27 72.58
N GLU A 47 45.82 61.62 73.69
CA GLU A 47 45.81 60.16 73.83
C GLU A 47 44.39 59.58 73.70
N GLU A 48 43.39 60.13 74.41
CA GLU A 48 41.99 59.73 74.29
C GLU A 48 41.46 59.91 72.86
N ARG A 49 41.80 61.04 72.22
CA ARG A 49 41.43 61.30 70.82
C ARG A 49 42.07 60.31 69.85
N ILE A 50 43.33 59.93 70.08
CA ILE A 50 44.04 58.93 69.27
C ILE A 50 43.42 57.54 69.45
N GLU A 51 43.06 57.15 70.67
CA GLU A 51 42.35 55.88 70.91
C GLU A 51 40.97 55.87 70.23
N ALA A 52 40.18 56.92 70.40
CA ALA A 52 38.87 57.06 69.75
C ALA A 52 38.96 57.00 68.22
N MET A 53 39.91 57.72 67.61
CA MET A 53 40.15 57.67 66.17
C MET A 53 40.67 56.31 65.69
N THR A 54 41.48 55.61 66.50
CA THR A 54 41.98 54.26 66.19
C THR A 54 40.87 53.22 66.25
N SER A 55 39.98 53.33 67.24
CA SER A 55 38.77 52.52 67.37
C SER A 55 37.82 52.74 66.18
N HIS A 56 37.55 53.99 65.82
CA HIS A 56 36.76 54.32 64.63
C HIS A 56 37.39 53.79 63.33
N LEU A 57 38.71 53.93 63.16
CA LEU A 57 39.44 53.38 62.00
C LEU A 57 39.35 51.85 61.93
N LYS A 58 39.36 51.16 63.07
CA LYS A 58 39.16 49.70 63.15
C LYS A 58 37.76 49.32 62.66
N ASN A 59 36.72 50.03 63.09
CA ASN A 59 35.35 49.80 62.66
C ASN A 59 35.19 50.07 61.15
N VAL A 60 35.71 51.18 60.64
CA VAL A 60 35.69 51.49 59.18
C VAL A 60 36.41 50.42 58.35
N ARG A 61 37.50 49.83 58.86
CA ARG A 61 38.17 48.68 58.21
C ARG A 61 37.32 47.40 58.24
N GLN A 62 36.54 47.18 59.29
CA GLN A 62 35.60 46.04 59.35
C GLN A 62 34.45 46.24 58.35
N GLU A 63 33.82 47.41 58.31
CA GLU A 63 32.76 47.75 57.34
C GLU A 63 33.26 47.67 55.89
N PHE A 64 34.49 48.11 55.61
CA PHE A 64 35.12 47.92 54.30
C PHE A 64 35.28 46.44 53.93
N ASN A 65 35.74 45.61 54.87
CA ASN A 65 35.90 44.17 54.64
C ASN A 65 34.55 43.45 54.45
N PHE A 66 33.51 43.82 55.21
CA PHE A 66 32.15 43.31 55.00
C PHE A 66 31.60 43.73 53.63
N THR A 67 31.75 45.01 53.26
CA THR A 67 31.34 45.55 51.95
C THR A 67 32.07 44.86 50.79
N GLN A 68 33.39 44.62 50.91
CA GLN A 68 34.17 43.88 49.93
C GLN A 68 33.74 42.40 49.83
N SER A 69 33.35 41.79 50.94
CA SER A 69 32.88 40.39 50.96
C SER A 69 31.48 40.27 50.31
N LEU A 70 30.59 41.22 50.58
CA LEU A 70 29.29 41.33 49.92
C LEU A 70 29.44 41.62 48.41
N TYR A 71 30.39 42.46 48.02
CA TYR A 71 30.70 42.72 46.61
C TYR A 71 31.12 41.43 45.88
N ARG A 72 32.06 40.66 46.44
CA ARG A 72 32.48 39.36 45.87
C ARG A 72 31.33 38.34 45.83
N ALA A 73 30.45 38.34 46.82
CA ALA A 73 29.26 37.49 46.79
C ALA A 73 28.34 37.85 45.61
N ARG A 74 28.09 39.15 45.37
CA ARG A 74 27.33 39.62 44.20
C ARG A 74 28.04 39.36 42.86
N GLU A 75 29.36 39.48 42.82
CA GLU A 75 30.19 39.16 41.65
C GLU A 75 30.04 37.67 41.28
N ASN A 76 30.17 36.76 42.25
CA ASN A 76 29.91 35.33 42.09
C ASN A 76 28.45 35.02 41.68
N GLU A 77 27.46 35.69 42.28
CA GLU A 77 26.05 35.53 41.91
C GLU A 77 25.83 35.89 40.44
N ILE A 78 26.36 37.01 39.96
CA ILE A 78 26.28 37.44 38.55
C ILE A 78 26.95 36.40 37.63
N GLU A 79 28.12 35.87 37.98
CA GLU A 79 28.75 34.79 37.20
C GLU A 79 27.85 33.53 37.11
N THR A 80 27.15 33.18 38.21
CA THR A 80 26.19 32.06 38.17
C THR A 80 24.95 32.36 37.33
N GLU A 81 24.40 33.58 37.38
CA GLU A 81 23.27 34.00 36.53
C GLU A 81 23.65 34.01 35.05
N GLU A 82 24.84 34.50 34.69
CA GLU A 82 25.36 34.43 33.32
C GLU A 82 25.53 32.97 32.86
N HIS A 83 26.02 32.08 33.73
CA HIS A 83 26.12 30.66 33.42
C HIS A 83 24.75 29.99 33.23
N PHE A 84 23.77 30.28 34.08
CA PHE A 84 22.40 29.79 33.93
C PHE A 84 21.73 30.31 32.65
N LYS A 85 21.93 31.60 32.32
CA LYS A 85 21.49 32.19 31.05
C LYS A 85 22.13 31.47 29.85
N ALA A 86 23.44 31.24 29.89
CA ALA A 86 24.16 30.53 28.82
C ALA A 86 23.72 29.06 28.68
N LEU A 87 23.24 28.41 29.75
CA LEU A 87 22.59 27.10 29.68
C LEU A 87 21.19 27.18 29.05
N ALA A 88 20.36 28.14 29.48
CA ALA A 88 19.03 28.36 28.93
C ALA A 88 19.06 28.70 27.43
N GLU A 89 20.01 29.53 26.99
CA GLU A 89 20.23 29.85 25.57
C GLU A 89 20.69 28.64 24.76
N ARG A 90 21.52 27.75 25.33
CA ARG A 90 21.91 26.47 24.72
C ARG A 90 20.72 25.53 24.55
N GLU A 91 19.89 25.38 25.58
CA GLU A 91 18.69 24.54 25.53
C GLU A 91 17.62 25.09 24.59
N LEU A 92 17.40 26.41 24.58
CA LEU A 92 16.55 27.08 23.61
C LEU A 92 17.06 26.89 22.17
N GLY A 93 18.38 26.90 21.97
CA GLY A 93 19.03 26.56 20.70
C GLY A 93 18.83 25.08 20.29
N ARG A 94 18.89 24.14 21.26
CA ARG A 94 18.61 22.71 21.05
C ARG A 94 17.15 22.49 20.65
N LEU A 95 16.22 23.09 21.39
CA LEU A 95 14.78 22.99 21.12
C LEU A 95 14.40 23.62 19.78
N LYS A 96 15.00 24.75 19.37
CA LYS A 96 14.78 25.32 18.03
C LYS A 96 15.19 24.38 16.90
N LYS A 97 16.34 23.70 17.03
CA LYS A 97 16.77 22.68 16.05
C LYS A 97 15.83 21.49 16.01
N GLU A 98 15.32 21.06 17.16
CA GLU A 98 14.38 19.94 17.27
C GLU A 98 13.01 20.28 16.67
N ILE A 99 12.48 21.48 16.93
CA ILE A 99 11.27 22.00 16.27
C ILE A 99 11.46 22.02 14.75
N GLN A 100 12.58 22.57 14.26
CA GLN A 100 12.88 22.60 12.82
C GLN A 100 13.01 21.19 12.20
N ARG A 101 13.53 20.20 12.97
CA ARG A 101 13.57 18.79 12.55
C ARG A 101 12.16 18.22 12.38
N LEU A 102 11.29 18.46 13.36
CA LEU A 102 9.90 18.01 13.35
C LEU A 102 9.05 18.73 12.28
N GLU A 103 9.30 20.02 12.01
CA GLU A 103 8.66 20.76 10.91
C GLU A 103 9.01 20.16 9.55
N ASN A 104 10.30 19.87 9.31
CA ASN A 104 10.75 19.19 8.08
C ASN A 104 10.16 17.78 7.95
N GLU A 105 10.06 17.02 9.05
CA GLU A 105 9.40 15.71 9.06
C GLU A 105 7.91 15.83 8.75
N MET A 106 7.21 16.81 9.32
CA MET A 106 5.80 17.11 9.02
C MET A 106 5.56 17.52 7.56
N VAL A 107 6.51 18.22 6.92
CA VAL A 107 6.48 18.47 5.47
C VAL A 107 6.63 17.16 4.69
N SER A 108 7.63 16.34 5.02
CA SER A 108 7.84 15.05 4.36
C SER A 108 6.64 14.09 4.52
N LEU A 109 6.00 14.08 5.70
CA LEU A 109 4.78 13.31 5.96
C LEU A 109 3.59 13.84 5.15
N ARG A 110 3.47 15.15 4.97
CA ARG A 110 2.45 15.77 4.10
C ARG A 110 2.67 15.43 2.63
N GLU A 111 3.90 15.45 2.14
CA GLU A 111 4.24 15.02 0.77
C GLU A 111 3.93 13.53 0.55
N LYS A 112 4.33 12.67 1.51
CA LYS A 112 4.01 11.24 1.50
C LYS A 112 2.49 11.02 1.48
N LYS A 113 1.74 11.72 2.33
CA LYS A 113 0.27 11.69 2.36
C LYS A 113 -0.31 12.06 1.00
N ASN A 114 0.07 13.22 0.45
CA ASN A 114 -0.41 13.69 -0.86
C ASN A 114 -0.08 12.66 -1.97
N SER A 115 1.08 12.00 -1.92
CA SER A 115 1.45 10.95 -2.88
C SER A 115 0.57 9.70 -2.75
N GLN A 116 0.20 9.31 -1.52
CA GLN A 116 -0.69 8.20 -1.25
C GLN A 116 -2.14 8.52 -1.66
N GLU A 117 -2.65 9.72 -1.36
CA GLU A 117 -3.99 10.16 -1.81
C GLU A 117 -4.09 10.16 -3.35
N ASN A 118 -3.06 10.65 -4.05
CA ASN A 118 -2.99 10.57 -5.51
C ASN A 118 -2.93 9.13 -6.05
N ASN A 119 -2.24 8.22 -5.36
CA ASN A 119 -2.17 6.80 -5.75
C ASN A 119 -3.49 6.06 -5.46
N ILE A 120 -4.16 6.38 -4.35
CA ILE A 120 -5.50 5.88 -4.02
C ILE A 120 -6.50 6.37 -5.07
N PHE A 121 -6.51 7.66 -5.41
CA PHE A 121 -7.38 8.19 -6.47
C PHE A 121 -7.21 7.47 -7.81
N LYS A 122 -5.95 7.24 -8.24
CA LYS A 122 -5.65 6.46 -9.46
C LYS A 122 -6.07 4.99 -9.34
N ALA A 123 -5.98 4.38 -8.17
CA ALA A 123 -6.43 3.01 -7.93
C ALA A 123 -7.97 2.91 -7.96
N THR A 124 -8.67 3.86 -7.34
CA THR A 124 -10.14 3.96 -7.39
C THR A 124 -10.62 4.19 -8.83
N GLN A 125 -9.98 5.08 -9.60
CA GLN A 125 -10.32 5.29 -11.00
C GLN A 125 -10.14 4.01 -11.86
N LYS A 126 -9.09 3.22 -11.60
CA LYS A 126 -8.90 1.91 -12.24
C LYS A 126 -9.94 0.88 -11.81
N LEU A 127 -10.33 0.87 -10.53
CA LEU A 127 -11.42 0.02 -10.01
C LEU A 127 -12.75 0.37 -10.67
N GLU A 128 -13.10 1.65 -10.80
CA GLU A 128 -14.33 2.08 -11.47
C GLU A 128 -14.32 1.70 -12.96
N ALA A 129 -13.18 1.86 -13.64
CA ALA A 129 -13.02 1.43 -15.04
C ALA A 129 -13.20 -0.10 -15.21
N LEU A 130 -12.58 -0.90 -14.34
CA LEU A 130 -12.75 -2.36 -14.33
C LEU A 130 -14.17 -2.78 -13.98
N ARG A 131 -14.85 -2.03 -13.10
CA ARG A 131 -16.24 -2.27 -12.72
C ARG A 131 -17.21 -1.96 -13.86
N CYS A 132 -16.99 -0.88 -14.58
CA CYS A 132 -17.70 -0.57 -15.83
C CYS A 132 -17.46 -1.65 -16.89
N GLN A 133 -16.22 -2.10 -17.06
CA GLN A 133 -15.90 -3.19 -17.99
C GLN A 133 -16.63 -4.49 -17.59
N MET A 134 -16.55 -4.90 -16.31
CA MET A 134 -17.24 -6.09 -15.79
C MET A 134 -18.76 -6.02 -16.01
N ASN A 135 -19.37 -4.84 -15.89
CA ASN A 135 -20.79 -4.64 -16.18
C ASN A 135 -21.11 -4.79 -17.68
N TRP A 136 -20.24 -4.32 -18.56
CA TRP A 136 -20.36 -4.56 -20.01
C TRP A 136 -20.16 -6.04 -20.37
N ASP A 137 -19.16 -6.70 -19.79
CA ASP A 137 -18.86 -8.12 -19.98
C ASP A 137 -20.04 -8.99 -19.48
N GLN A 138 -20.67 -8.61 -18.36
CA GLN A 138 -21.90 -9.24 -17.86
C GLN A 138 -23.08 -9.05 -18.82
N GLN A 139 -23.36 -7.82 -19.26
CA GLN A 139 -24.47 -7.55 -20.19
C GLN A 139 -24.28 -8.26 -21.55
N ALA A 140 -23.03 -8.36 -22.02
CA ALA A 140 -22.71 -9.13 -23.22
C ALA A 140 -22.94 -10.63 -23.01
N LEU A 141 -22.59 -11.18 -21.84
CA LEU A 141 -22.83 -12.59 -21.51
C LEU A 141 -24.34 -12.89 -21.38
N GLU A 142 -25.11 -12.02 -20.73
CA GLU A 142 -26.57 -12.14 -20.60
C GLU A 142 -27.24 -12.16 -21.99
N ALA A 143 -26.88 -11.23 -22.87
CA ALA A 143 -27.39 -11.21 -24.25
C ALA A 143 -26.99 -12.45 -25.07
N TRP A 144 -25.78 -12.98 -24.88
CA TRP A 144 -25.35 -14.24 -25.52
C TRP A 144 -26.12 -15.47 -25.00
N LEU A 145 -26.50 -15.48 -23.72
CA LEU A 145 -27.30 -16.54 -23.13
C LEU A 145 -28.77 -16.49 -23.61
N GLU A 146 -29.36 -15.29 -23.73
CA GLU A 146 -30.69 -15.12 -24.34
C GLU A 146 -30.69 -15.54 -25.81
N GLU A 147 -29.72 -15.09 -26.61
CA GLU A 147 -29.57 -15.47 -28.03
C GLU A 147 -29.34 -16.99 -28.22
N SER A 148 -28.62 -17.64 -27.30
CA SER A 148 -28.49 -19.10 -27.29
C SER A 148 -29.82 -19.78 -26.96
N ALA A 149 -30.52 -19.32 -25.93
CA ALA A 149 -31.81 -19.87 -25.54
C ALA A 149 -32.88 -19.69 -26.64
N HIS A 150 -32.84 -18.58 -27.38
CA HIS A 150 -33.68 -18.38 -28.58
C HIS A 150 -33.36 -19.42 -29.66
N LYS A 151 -32.07 -19.65 -29.97
CA LYS A 151 -31.65 -20.67 -30.95
C LYS A 151 -31.98 -22.10 -30.54
N ASP A 152 -31.90 -22.43 -29.26
CA ASP A 152 -32.32 -23.73 -28.74
C ASP A 152 -33.85 -23.94 -28.87
N ASN A 153 -34.65 -22.89 -28.60
CA ASN A 153 -36.10 -22.92 -28.82
C ASN A 153 -36.48 -23.04 -30.31
N ASP A 154 -35.75 -22.35 -31.20
CA ASP A 154 -35.93 -22.47 -32.65
C ASP A 154 -35.53 -23.87 -33.14
N ALA A 155 -34.43 -24.44 -32.64
CA ALA A 155 -34.00 -25.80 -32.96
C ALA A 155 -35.04 -26.85 -32.53
N VAL A 156 -35.60 -26.73 -31.32
CA VAL A 156 -36.71 -27.57 -30.84
C VAL A 156 -37.97 -27.38 -31.70
N THR A 157 -38.25 -26.16 -32.16
CA THR A 157 -39.39 -25.87 -33.04
C THR A 157 -39.22 -26.48 -34.43
N ILE A 158 -38.01 -26.38 -35.01
CA ILE A 158 -37.65 -27.03 -36.28
C ILE A 158 -37.73 -28.56 -36.15
N GLN A 159 -37.21 -29.13 -35.05
CA GLN A 159 -37.30 -30.57 -34.78
C GLN A 159 -38.76 -31.04 -34.68
N LYS A 160 -39.64 -30.23 -34.07
CA LYS A 160 -41.08 -30.50 -33.98
C LYS A 160 -41.77 -30.48 -35.34
N TYR A 161 -41.40 -29.55 -36.24
CA TYR A 161 -41.90 -29.56 -37.62
C TYR A 161 -41.38 -30.77 -38.41
N ALA A 162 -40.09 -31.12 -38.29
CA ALA A 162 -39.51 -32.30 -38.91
C ALA A 162 -40.24 -33.60 -38.49
N GLN A 163 -40.56 -33.75 -37.20
CA GLN A 163 -41.35 -34.90 -36.71
C GLN A 163 -42.78 -34.93 -37.27
N GLN A 164 -43.41 -33.76 -37.49
CA GLN A 164 -44.73 -33.69 -38.13
C GLN A 164 -44.66 -34.06 -39.62
N ASP A 165 -43.63 -33.62 -40.33
CA ASP A 165 -43.45 -33.93 -41.75
C ASP A 165 -43.03 -35.38 -41.99
N ASP A 166 -42.21 -35.98 -41.12
CA ASP A 166 -42.00 -37.44 -41.05
C ASP A 166 -43.32 -38.18 -40.78
N GLY A 167 -44.22 -37.60 -39.99
CA GLY A 167 -45.57 -38.12 -39.77
C GLY A 167 -46.39 -38.13 -41.07
N LYS A 168 -46.44 -37.00 -41.78
CA LYS A 168 -47.13 -36.87 -43.08
C LYS A 168 -46.52 -37.80 -44.14
N LEU A 169 -45.19 -37.88 -44.22
CA LEU A 169 -44.47 -38.76 -45.14
C LEU A 169 -44.89 -40.22 -44.94
N ARG A 170 -44.88 -40.73 -43.70
CA ARG A 170 -45.30 -42.11 -43.41
C ARG A 170 -46.75 -42.40 -43.83
N VAL A 171 -47.68 -41.46 -43.61
CA VAL A 171 -49.08 -41.59 -44.08
C VAL A 171 -49.16 -41.60 -45.61
N LEU A 172 -48.44 -40.70 -46.29
CA LEU A 172 -48.39 -40.65 -47.75
C LEU A 172 -47.76 -41.91 -48.35
N THR A 173 -46.68 -42.44 -47.77
CA THR A 173 -46.06 -43.71 -48.18
C THR A 173 -47.05 -44.87 -48.06
N GLN A 174 -47.73 -45.03 -46.92
CA GLN A 174 -48.76 -46.06 -46.75
C GLN A 174 -49.91 -45.93 -47.76
N GLN A 175 -50.29 -44.70 -48.12
CA GLN A 175 -51.33 -44.47 -49.12
C GLN A 175 -50.84 -44.80 -50.54
N VAL A 176 -49.57 -44.51 -50.88
CA VAL A 176 -48.94 -44.94 -52.14
C VAL A 176 -48.84 -46.47 -52.21
N GLU A 177 -48.44 -47.15 -51.13
CA GLU A 177 -48.40 -48.62 -51.06
C GLU A 177 -49.80 -49.23 -51.28
N LYS A 178 -50.83 -48.69 -50.61
CA LYS A 178 -52.23 -49.15 -50.78
C LYS A 178 -52.71 -48.97 -52.22
N MET A 179 -52.51 -47.78 -52.81
CA MET A 179 -52.87 -47.53 -54.22
C MET A 179 -52.09 -48.45 -55.18
N THR A 180 -50.83 -48.77 -54.87
CA THR A 180 -50.00 -49.70 -55.65
C THR A 180 -50.48 -51.14 -55.54
N MET A 181 -50.96 -51.58 -54.38
CA MET A 181 -51.61 -52.88 -54.21
C MET A 181 -52.93 -52.94 -55.00
N GLU A 182 -53.79 -51.94 -54.89
CA GLU A 182 -55.06 -51.86 -55.62
C GLU A 182 -54.86 -51.86 -57.15
N ALA A 183 -53.84 -51.14 -57.65
CA ALA A 183 -53.47 -51.14 -59.06
C ALA A 183 -52.97 -52.51 -59.54
N ASN A 184 -52.11 -53.18 -58.75
CA ASN A 184 -51.63 -54.52 -59.07
C ASN A 184 -52.74 -55.57 -59.02
N GLN A 185 -53.72 -55.43 -58.11
CA GLN A 185 -54.87 -56.34 -58.04
C GLN A 185 -55.82 -56.15 -59.23
N LYS A 186 -56.07 -54.89 -59.65
CA LYS A 186 -56.81 -54.60 -60.90
C LYS A 186 -56.09 -55.13 -62.14
N ARG A 187 -54.76 -55.03 -62.21
CA ARG A 187 -53.96 -55.64 -63.29
C ARG A 187 -54.12 -57.16 -63.33
N LYS A 188 -54.00 -57.87 -62.20
CA LYS A 188 -54.24 -59.32 -62.15
C LYS A 188 -55.64 -59.74 -62.63
N ILE A 189 -56.67 -58.95 -62.31
CA ILE A 189 -58.03 -59.21 -62.81
C ILE A 189 -58.06 -59.05 -64.35
N LEU A 190 -57.49 -57.98 -64.89
CA LEU A 190 -57.39 -57.76 -66.33
C LEU A 190 -56.57 -58.86 -67.05
N ASP A 191 -55.47 -59.31 -66.45
CA ASP A 191 -54.63 -60.39 -66.98
C ASP A 191 -55.43 -61.72 -67.04
N ASN A 192 -56.22 -62.02 -66.00
CA ASN A 192 -57.11 -63.20 -65.97
C ASN A 192 -58.19 -63.11 -67.05
N GLU A 193 -58.97 -62.02 -67.09
CA GLU A 193 -60.04 -61.79 -68.08
C GLU A 193 -59.51 -61.87 -69.53
N LEU A 194 -58.28 -61.39 -69.76
CA LEU A 194 -57.58 -61.54 -71.04
C LEU A 194 -57.25 -63.00 -71.36
N THR A 195 -56.76 -63.79 -70.39
CA THR A 195 -56.53 -65.23 -70.60
C THR A 195 -57.82 -66.02 -70.83
N GLU A 196 -58.90 -65.69 -70.13
CA GLU A 196 -60.22 -66.31 -70.35
C GLU A 196 -60.74 -65.97 -71.75
N THR A 197 -60.66 -64.70 -72.17
CA THR A 197 -61.01 -64.25 -73.54
C THR A 197 -60.19 -64.97 -74.62
N ILE A 198 -58.88 -65.12 -74.41
CA ILE A 198 -58.01 -65.86 -75.33
C ILE A 198 -58.39 -67.35 -75.38
N SER A 199 -58.74 -67.97 -74.25
CA SER A 199 -59.17 -69.37 -74.21
C SER A 199 -60.49 -69.59 -74.97
N ALA A 200 -61.48 -68.71 -74.78
CA ALA A 200 -62.75 -68.75 -75.51
C ALA A 200 -62.57 -68.52 -77.02
N GLN A 201 -61.64 -67.65 -77.42
CA GLN A 201 -61.29 -67.47 -78.84
C GLN A 201 -60.67 -68.75 -79.43
N ILE A 202 -59.77 -69.42 -78.71
CA ILE A 202 -59.17 -70.70 -79.14
C ILE A 202 -60.25 -71.79 -79.27
N GLU A 203 -61.22 -71.86 -78.35
CA GLU A 203 -62.35 -72.79 -78.45
C GLU A 203 -63.26 -72.51 -79.65
N LEU A 204 -63.52 -71.23 -79.96
CA LEU A 204 -64.28 -70.82 -81.16
C LEU A 204 -63.54 -71.17 -82.46
N ASP A 205 -62.23 -70.92 -82.53
CA ASP A 205 -61.42 -71.25 -83.70
C ASP A 205 -61.31 -72.79 -83.88
N LYS A 206 -61.21 -73.54 -82.77
CA LYS A 206 -61.28 -75.01 -82.75
C LYS A 206 -62.61 -75.52 -83.30
N ALA A 207 -63.73 -74.97 -82.83
CA ALA A 207 -65.05 -75.29 -83.33
C ALA A 207 -65.21 -74.94 -84.83
N ALA A 208 -64.61 -73.83 -85.29
CA ALA A 208 -64.60 -73.45 -86.70
C ALA A 208 -63.72 -74.37 -87.57
N GLU A 209 -62.64 -74.96 -87.04
CA GLU A 209 -61.92 -76.06 -87.70
C GLU A 209 -62.76 -77.35 -87.74
N ASP A 210 -63.41 -77.72 -86.64
CA ASP A 210 -64.28 -78.90 -86.57
C ASP A 210 -65.45 -78.81 -87.55
N PHE A 211 -66.13 -77.66 -87.65
CA PHE A 211 -67.18 -77.42 -88.66
C PHE A 211 -66.63 -77.53 -90.09
N ARG A 212 -65.43 -77.00 -90.37
CA ARG A 212 -64.79 -77.13 -91.69
C ARG A 212 -64.45 -78.58 -92.02
N ARG A 213 -63.96 -79.35 -91.05
CA ARG A 213 -63.69 -80.79 -91.22
C ARG A 213 -64.97 -81.57 -91.50
N VAL A 214 -66.02 -81.42 -90.68
CA VAL A 214 -67.30 -82.12 -90.88
C VAL A 214 -67.96 -81.73 -92.21
N HIS A 215 -67.83 -80.47 -92.66
CA HIS A 215 -68.31 -80.07 -93.98
C HIS A 215 -67.49 -80.70 -95.12
N HIS A 216 -66.19 -80.95 -94.93
CA HIS A 216 -65.35 -81.64 -95.91
C HIS A 216 -65.66 -83.15 -95.96
N GLU A 217 -65.82 -83.80 -94.80
CA GLU A 217 -66.26 -85.19 -94.68
C GLU A 217 -67.64 -85.41 -95.32
N ARG A 218 -68.58 -84.48 -95.12
CA ARG A 218 -69.90 -84.47 -95.79
C ARG A 218 -69.77 -84.34 -97.32
N GLN A 219 -68.86 -83.50 -97.82
CA GLN A 219 -68.63 -83.33 -99.26
C GLN A 219 -68.03 -84.60 -99.89
N GLU A 220 -67.08 -85.25 -99.22
CA GLU A 220 -66.50 -86.50 -99.71
C GLU A 220 -67.51 -87.66 -99.69
N LEU A 221 -68.40 -87.71 -98.69
CA LEU A 221 -69.54 -88.64 -98.68
C LEU A 221 -70.52 -88.42 -99.85
N ILE A 222 -70.78 -87.15 -100.24
CA ILE A 222 -71.58 -86.83 -101.42
C ILE A 222 -70.86 -87.31 -102.69
N ARG A 223 -69.56 -87.03 -102.82
CA ARG A 223 -68.74 -87.45 -103.97
C ARG A 223 -68.67 -88.97 -104.14
N GLN A 224 -68.65 -89.72 -103.03
CA GLN A 224 -68.74 -91.19 -103.03
C GLN A 224 -70.12 -91.70 -103.46
N TRP A 225 -71.20 -91.03 -103.04
CA TRP A 225 -72.56 -91.30 -103.51
C TRP A 225 -72.70 -91.08 -105.02
N GLU A 226 -72.24 -89.93 -105.52
CA GLU A 226 -72.28 -89.58 -106.95
C GLU A 226 -71.52 -90.60 -107.81
N SER A 227 -70.30 -90.98 -107.40
CA SER A 227 -69.50 -91.99 -108.11
C SER A 227 -70.15 -93.39 -108.11
N THR A 228 -70.95 -93.72 -107.08
CA THR A 228 -71.71 -94.97 -107.02
C THR A 228 -72.90 -94.96 -108.00
N ILE A 229 -73.54 -93.80 -108.19
CA ILE A 229 -74.64 -93.62 -109.15
C ILE A 229 -74.13 -93.70 -110.60
N GLU A 230 -72.97 -93.11 -110.92
CA GLU A 230 -72.35 -93.24 -112.25
C GLU A 230 -72.06 -94.71 -112.61
N GLN A 231 -71.58 -95.52 -111.65
CA GLN A 231 -71.33 -96.95 -111.89
C GLN A 231 -72.61 -97.75 -112.14
N MET A 232 -73.76 -97.31 -111.61
CA MET A 232 -75.05 -97.95 -111.88
C MET A 232 -75.55 -97.60 -113.30
N GLN A 233 -75.57 -96.31 -113.66
CA GLN A 233 -75.99 -95.85 -115.00
C GLN A 233 -75.17 -96.48 -116.14
N LYS A 234 -73.90 -96.80 -115.87
CA LYS A 234 -73.00 -97.43 -116.84
C LYS A 234 -73.22 -98.94 -117.02
N ARG A 235 -74.04 -99.58 -116.18
CA ARG A 235 -74.50 -100.97 -116.33
C ARG A 235 -75.84 -101.07 -117.04
N ASP A 236 -76.74 -100.12 -116.80
CA ASP A 236 -78.05 -100.08 -117.47
C ASP A 236 -77.91 -99.87 -118.99
N GLN A 237 -76.84 -99.20 -119.45
CA GLN A 237 -76.58 -98.93 -120.88
C GLN A 237 -76.12 -100.16 -121.70
N GLU A 238 -75.80 -101.30 -121.09
CA GLU A 238 -75.27 -102.49 -121.80
C GLU A 238 -76.35 -103.53 -122.18
N ILE A 239 -77.62 -103.33 -121.81
CA ILE A 239 -78.69 -104.34 -121.98
C ILE A 239 -79.74 -103.98 -123.05
N ASP A 240 -80.12 -102.70 -123.20
CA ASP A 240 -81.17 -102.27 -124.13
C ASP A 240 -80.69 -102.09 -125.59
N HIS A 241 -80.22 -103.18 -126.20
CA HIS A 241 -79.76 -103.18 -127.61
C HIS A 241 -80.65 -104.01 -128.56
N CYS A 242 -81.98 -103.98 -128.39
CA CYS A 242 -82.92 -104.54 -129.38
C CYS A 242 -84.39 -104.03 -129.24
N ALA A 243 -84.78 -102.94 -129.95
CA ALA A 243 -86.11 -102.75 -130.59
C ALA A 243 -86.40 -101.32 -131.16
N LEU A 244 -86.20 -101.16 -132.48
CA LEU A 244 -87.10 -100.49 -133.46
C LEU A 244 -87.95 -99.23 -133.11
N VAL A 245 -87.72 -98.18 -133.93
CA VAL A 245 -88.72 -97.45 -134.77
C VAL A 245 -89.44 -96.14 -134.27
N ASN A 246 -89.09 -95.04 -134.96
CA ASN A 246 -89.89 -93.91 -135.46
C ASN A 246 -90.79 -93.01 -134.58
N HIS A 247 -90.44 -91.70 -134.66
CA HIS A 247 -91.30 -90.59 -135.10
C HIS A 247 -92.25 -89.89 -134.09
N CYS A 248 -92.70 -88.71 -134.52
CA CYS A 248 -93.27 -87.60 -133.77
C CYS A 248 -94.77 -87.74 -133.40
N PHE A 249 -95.21 -86.82 -132.50
CA PHE A 249 -96.57 -86.25 -132.29
C PHE A 249 -97.45 -86.69 -131.09
N LEU A 250 -98.15 -85.67 -130.52
CA LEU A 250 -99.42 -85.65 -129.75
C LEU A 250 -99.53 -85.95 -128.21
N CYS A 251 -99.72 -84.85 -127.46
CA CYS A 251 -100.91 -84.49 -126.63
C CYS A 251 -101.25 -85.08 -125.22
N THR A 252 -101.38 -84.14 -124.28
CA THR A 252 -102.42 -83.96 -123.21
C THR A 252 -102.54 -84.83 -121.93
N LEU A 253 -102.59 -84.08 -120.81
CA LEU A 253 -103.49 -84.19 -119.63
C LEU A 253 -103.27 -85.24 -118.50
N HIS A 254 -102.71 -84.73 -117.40
CA HIS A 254 -103.36 -84.61 -116.07
C HIS A 254 -103.26 -85.75 -115.00
N PHE A 255 -102.93 -85.30 -113.78
CA PHE A 255 -103.22 -85.86 -112.45
C PHE A 255 -102.33 -86.94 -111.76
N ASN A 256 -102.12 -86.64 -110.46
CA ASN A 256 -101.83 -87.45 -109.26
C ASN A 256 -102.42 -88.91 -109.21
N PRO A 257 -102.01 -89.82 -108.27
CA PRO A 257 -101.38 -89.55 -106.95
C PRO A 257 -100.31 -90.54 -106.38
N LEU A 258 -99.62 -90.06 -105.33
CA LEU A 258 -99.35 -90.66 -103.99
C LEU A 258 -99.34 -92.20 -103.72
N CYS A 259 -98.42 -92.59 -102.81
CA CYS A 259 -98.60 -93.51 -101.66
C CYS A 259 -98.12 -94.98 -101.75
N LEU A 260 -97.40 -95.43 -100.71
CA LEU A 260 -97.74 -96.58 -99.83
C LEU A 260 -96.86 -96.46 -98.54
N VAL A 261 -97.04 -97.19 -97.44
CA VAL A 261 -97.44 -98.59 -97.19
C VAL A 261 -98.39 -98.66 -95.97
N THR A 262 -99.56 -99.32 -95.94
CA THR A 262 -100.28 -100.10 -96.98
C THR A 262 -101.66 -99.44 -97.27
N LEU A 263 -102.90 -99.96 -97.11
CA LEU A 263 -103.44 -101.29 -96.77
C LEU A 263 -104.91 -101.43 -97.28
N PHE A 264 -105.19 -102.43 -98.15
CA PHE A 264 -106.54 -102.88 -98.61
C PHE A 264 -107.42 -101.89 -99.44
N ARG A 265 -108.49 -102.27 -100.19
CA ARG A 265 -108.90 -103.53 -100.90
C ARG A 265 -110.21 -103.37 -101.73
N LEU A 266 -110.13 -103.25 -103.08
CA LEU A 266 -111.22 -103.47 -104.10
C LEU A 266 -112.41 -102.45 -104.16
N SER A 267 -113.28 -102.30 -105.20
CA SER A 267 -113.25 -102.53 -106.69
C SER A 267 -114.60 -102.14 -107.43
N HIS A 268 -114.61 -102.07 -108.79
CA HIS A 268 -115.76 -102.16 -109.76
C HIS A 268 -116.79 -100.96 -109.95
N VAL A 269 -117.64 -100.81 -111.02
CA VAL A 269 -117.50 -100.89 -112.53
C VAL A 269 -118.82 -100.53 -113.36
N LYS A 270 -118.71 -100.03 -114.63
CA LYS A 270 -119.63 -100.11 -115.86
C LYS A 270 -120.81 -99.11 -116.26
N ASP A 271 -120.98 -98.95 -117.61
CA ASP A 271 -122.19 -98.76 -118.52
C ASP A 271 -123.15 -97.49 -118.52
N GLN A 272 -124.00 -97.12 -119.54
CA GLN A 272 -123.95 -97.03 -121.06
C GLN A 272 -125.23 -96.39 -121.77
N ASN A 273 -125.11 -95.69 -122.95
CA ASN A 273 -126.09 -95.47 -124.11
C ASN A 273 -127.39 -94.55 -123.98
N VAL A 274 -128.25 -94.08 -124.95
CA VAL A 274 -128.47 -93.75 -126.45
C VAL A 274 -129.91 -93.04 -126.62
N ASN A 275 -130.50 -92.26 -127.60
CA ASN A 275 -130.77 -92.24 -129.10
C ASN A 275 -131.41 -90.87 -129.67
N LEU A 276 -131.92 -90.75 -130.95
CA LEU A 276 -132.41 -89.48 -131.67
C LEU A 276 -133.55 -89.61 -132.79
N SER A 277 -134.25 -88.51 -133.29
CA SER A 277 -134.76 -88.22 -134.74
C SER A 277 -136.05 -87.29 -135.01
N ASN A 278 -136.13 -86.54 -136.17
CA ASN A 278 -137.28 -85.93 -136.98
C ASN A 278 -137.83 -84.42 -136.85
N LYS A 279 -138.75 -83.78 -137.69
CA LYS A 279 -138.85 -83.44 -139.19
C LYS A 279 -140.17 -82.66 -139.75
N LEU A 280 -140.07 -81.53 -140.54
CA LEU A 280 -141.01 -80.90 -141.62
C LEU A 280 -142.35 -80.07 -141.28
N LYS A 281 -143.17 -79.28 -142.10
CA LYS A 281 -143.30 -78.70 -143.53
C LYS A 281 -144.47 -77.62 -143.82
N PHE A 282 -144.36 -76.68 -144.82
CA PHE A 282 -145.40 -76.00 -145.77
C PHE A 282 -146.54 -74.97 -145.35
N VAL A 283 -147.37 -74.20 -146.18
CA VAL A 283 -147.24 -73.28 -147.41
C VAL A 283 -148.56 -72.54 -147.96
N THR A 284 -148.48 -71.40 -148.74
CA THR A 284 -149.45 -70.64 -149.69
C THR A 284 -150.42 -69.44 -149.29
N GLU A 285 -150.82 -68.61 -150.30
CA GLU A 285 -151.49 -67.25 -150.30
C GLU A 285 -153.06 -67.20 -150.17
N LYS A 286 -153.86 -66.09 -150.17
CA LYS A 286 -153.73 -64.62 -150.48
C LYS A 286 -154.92 -63.74 -149.93
N THR A 287 -154.77 -62.39 -149.93
CA THR A 287 -155.78 -61.27 -149.85
C THR A 287 -156.77 -61.08 -148.65
N LEU A 288 -156.64 -59.98 -147.86
CA LEU A 288 -157.60 -58.84 -147.71
C LEU A 288 -157.35 -57.90 -146.49
N SER A 289 -157.96 -56.69 -146.54
CA SER A 289 -158.24 -55.70 -145.46
C SER A 289 -157.10 -55.07 -144.64
N LEU A 290 -157.45 -54.04 -143.86
CA LEU A 290 -156.54 -53.14 -143.13
C LEU A 290 -156.35 -53.48 -141.64
N GLU A 291 -157.27 -54.25 -141.03
CA GLU A 291 -157.28 -54.48 -139.57
C GLU A 291 -156.09 -55.33 -139.06
N GLU A 292 -155.56 -56.26 -139.87
CA GLU A 292 -154.34 -57.02 -139.50
C GLU A 292 -153.09 -56.13 -139.32
N LYS A 293 -153.07 -54.90 -139.86
CA LYS A 293 -151.95 -53.98 -139.64
C LYS A 293 -151.84 -53.53 -138.19
N ALA A 294 -152.94 -53.51 -137.43
CA ALA A 294 -152.92 -53.15 -136.02
C ALA A 294 -152.23 -54.23 -135.17
N PHE A 295 -152.64 -55.50 -135.34
CA PHE A 295 -152.12 -56.63 -134.56
C PHE A 295 -150.61 -56.80 -134.70
N ARG A 296 -150.08 -56.69 -135.93
CA ARG A 296 -148.62 -56.79 -136.20
C ARG A 296 -147.82 -55.68 -135.51
N MET A 297 -148.40 -54.49 -135.32
CA MET A 297 -147.73 -53.37 -134.63
C MET A 297 -147.60 -53.62 -133.12
N GLU A 298 -148.59 -54.26 -132.52
CA GLU A 298 -148.57 -54.60 -131.08
C GLU A 298 -147.73 -55.84 -130.77
N GLU A 299 -147.61 -56.76 -131.73
CA GLU A 299 -146.67 -57.90 -131.67
C GLU A 299 -145.21 -57.40 -131.74
N ILE A 300 -144.90 -56.45 -132.63
CA ILE A 300 -143.59 -55.78 -132.69
C ILE A 300 -143.24 -55.07 -131.38
N LEU A 301 -144.18 -54.36 -130.74
CA LEU A 301 -143.94 -53.71 -129.45
C LEU A 301 -143.55 -54.68 -128.32
N LYS A 302 -144.14 -55.88 -128.30
CA LYS A 302 -143.77 -56.93 -127.30
C LYS A 302 -142.39 -57.53 -127.56
N GLU A 303 -141.94 -57.57 -128.80
CA GLU A 303 -140.59 -58.04 -129.15
C GLU A 303 -139.53 -56.95 -128.88
N GLU A 304 -139.82 -55.68 -129.17
CA GLU A 304 -139.02 -54.52 -128.72
C GLU A 304 -138.86 -54.50 -127.19
N GLU A 305 -139.94 -54.72 -126.43
CA GLU A 305 -139.86 -54.81 -124.96
C GLU A 305 -138.97 -55.94 -124.44
N LYS A 306 -138.92 -57.10 -125.13
CA LYS A 306 -137.95 -58.17 -124.81
C LYS A 306 -136.53 -57.71 -125.09
N ILE A 307 -136.29 -57.10 -126.25
CA ILE A 307 -134.96 -56.62 -126.66
C ILE A 307 -134.43 -55.59 -125.67
N VAL A 308 -135.28 -54.68 -125.18
CA VAL A 308 -134.91 -53.73 -124.11
C VAL A 308 -134.51 -54.46 -122.83
N LYS A 309 -135.28 -55.45 -122.37
CA LYS A 309 -134.96 -56.25 -121.16
C LYS A 309 -133.67 -57.05 -121.34
N GLU A 310 -133.42 -57.65 -122.51
CA GLU A 310 -132.13 -58.28 -122.82
C GLU A 310 -130.97 -57.27 -122.76
N LYS A 311 -131.15 -56.06 -123.29
CA LYS A 311 -130.14 -55.00 -123.22
C LYS A 311 -129.89 -54.51 -121.80
N GLU A 312 -130.90 -54.47 -120.93
CA GLU A 312 -130.70 -54.22 -119.49
C GLU A 312 -129.91 -55.34 -118.80
N THR A 313 -130.17 -56.62 -119.11
CA THR A 313 -129.35 -57.72 -118.56
C THR A 313 -127.91 -57.66 -119.04
N GLN A 314 -127.67 -57.35 -120.31
CA GLN A 314 -126.31 -57.15 -120.88
C GLN A 314 -125.61 -55.94 -120.24
N MET A 315 -126.33 -54.83 -120.04
CA MET A 315 -125.85 -53.64 -119.32
C MET A 315 -125.41 -53.98 -117.88
N ASN A 316 -126.20 -54.79 -117.16
CA ASN A 316 -125.88 -55.16 -115.77
C ASN A 316 -124.74 -56.17 -115.69
N GLN A 317 -124.65 -57.13 -116.62
CA GLN A 317 -123.48 -58.01 -116.76
C GLN A 317 -122.20 -57.20 -117.04
N LEU A 318 -122.26 -56.19 -117.91
CA LEU A 318 -121.12 -55.30 -118.20
C LEU A 318 -120.72 -54.44 -116.99
N LYS A 319 -121.68 -53.93 -116.20
CA LYS A 319 -121.39 -53.23 -114.92
C LYS A 319 -120.70 -54.15 -113.91
N GLU A 320 -121.15 -55.39 -113.78
CA GLU A 320 -120.55 -56.35 -112.85
C GLU A 320 -119.14 -56.80 -113.31
N LEU A 321 -118.95 -56.99 -114.61
CA LEU A 321 -117.64 -57.24 -115.21
C LEU A 321 -116.69 -56.05 -114.99
N HIS A 322 -117.18 -54.82 -115.18
CA HIS A 322 -116.42 -53.60 -114.93
C HIS A 322 -116.02 -53.47 -113.45
N PHE A 323 -116.93 -53.79 -112.52
CA PHE A 323 -116.61 -53.80 -111.08
C PHE A 323 -115.51 -54.82 -110.76
N LYS A 324 -115.64 -56.06 -111.24
CA LYS A 324 -114.62 -57.12 -111.09
C LYS A 324 -113.27 -56.70 -111.68
N LYS A 325 -113.25 -56.10 -112.88
CA LYS A 325 -112.01 -55.59 -113.49
C LYS A 325 -111.42 -54.38 -112.77
N THR A 326 -112.25 -53.52 -112.17
CA THR A 326 -111.78 -52.42 -111.30
C THR A 326 -111.10 -52.97 -110.04
N GLN A 327 -111.68 -54.02 -109.43
CA GLN A 327 -111.13 -54.68 -108.25
C GLN A 327 -109.82 -55.44 -108.57
N GLU A 328 -109.74 -56.14 -109.71
CA GLU A 328 -108.48 -56.72 -110.20
C GLU A 328 -107.39 -55.65 -110.41
N LEU A 329 -107.74 -54.52 -111.02
CA LEU A 329 -106.79 -53.43 -111.30
C LEU A 329 -106.31 -52.77 -109.99
N GLN A 330 -107.17 -52.64 -108.99
CA GLN A 330 -106.81 -52.20 -107.64
C GLN A 330 -105.78 -53.15 -106.99
N ILE A 331 -106.01 -54.46 -107.04
CA ILE A 331 -105.09 -55.48 -106.51
C ILE A 331 -103.74 -55.47 -107.24
N GLN A 332 -103.74 -55.26 -108.57
CA GLN A 332 -102.50 -55.14 -109.33
C GLN A 332 -101.73 -53.85 -108.99
N ARG A 333 -102.41 -52.72 -108.75
CA ARG A 333 -101.78 -51.48 -108.24
C ARG A 333 -101.21 -51.63 -106.83
N GLU A 334 -101.78 -52.49 -105.99
CA GLU A 334 -101.25 -52.79 -104.66
C GLU A 334 -100.00 -53.68 -104.75
N LYS A 335 -99.97 -54.64 -105.67
CA LYS A 335 -98.75 -55.41 -106.01
C LYS A 335 -97.67 -54.55 -106.64
N GLU A 336 -98.02 -53.65 -107.55
CA GLU A 336 -97.13 -52.65 -108.15
C GLU A 336 -96.45 -51.80 -107.07
N LYS A 337 -97.22 -51.28 -106.10
CA LYS A 337 -96.67 -50.55 -104.94
C LYS A 337 -95.74 -51.39 -104.09
N SER A 338 -96.06 -52.67 -103.85
CA SER A 338 -95.18 -53.59 -103.10
C SER A 338 -93.84 -53.79 -103.82
N ILE A 339 -93.88 -54.02 -105.13
CA ILE A 339 -92.68 -54.20 -105.96
C ILE A 339 -91.88 -52.89 -106.07
N ILE A 340 -92.54 -51.73 -106.14
CA ILE A 340 -91.86 -50.43 -106.07
C ILE A 340 -91.16 -50.25 -104.73
N ALA A 341 -91.79 -50.60 -103.60
CA ALA A 341 -91.17 -50.53 -102.28
C ALA A 341 -89.97 -51.50 -102.14
N GLU A 342 -90.03 -52.69 -102.73
CA GLU A 342 -88.89 -53.62 -102.81
C GLU A 342 -87.77 -53.08 -103.72
N ILE A 343 -88.10 -52.43 -104.84
CA ILE A 343 -87.14 -51.76 -105.74
C ILE A 343 -86.51 -50.54 -105.05
N GLU A 344 -87.24 -49.80 -104.23
CA GLU A 344 -86.70 -48.68 -103.45
C GLU A 344 -85.86 -49.16 -102.26
N GLY A 345 -86.27 -50.22 -101.57
CA GLY A 345 -85.48 -50.87 -100.52
C GLY A 345 -84.18 -51.48 -101.05
N THR A 346 -84.23 -52.17 -102.18
CA THR A 346 -83.02 -52.68 -102.85
C THR A 346 -82.16 -51.54 -103.41
N ARG A 347 -82.72 -50.46 -103.97
CA ARG A 347 -81.95 -49.25 -104.35
C ARG A 347 -81.34 -48.53 -103.15
N ALA A 348 -81.99 -48.51 -102.00
CA ALA A 348 -81.43 -47.97 -100.76
C ALA A 348 -80.27 -48.84 -100.25
N SER A 349 -80.43 -50.17 -100.30
CA SER A 349 -79.34 -51.13 -100.04
C SER A 349 -78.17 -50.94 -101.01
N LEU A 350 -78.44 -50.78 -102.31
CA LEU A 350 -77.42 -50.55 -103.35
C LEU A 350 -76.75 -49.17 -103.22
N LYS A 351 -77.46 -48.14 -102.71
CA LYS A 351 -76.88 -46.85 -102.31
C LYS A 351 -76.00 -46.98 -101.05
N ASN A 352 -76.41 -47.76 -100.06
CA ASN A 352 -75.62 -47.99 -98.84
C ASN A 352 -74.40 -48.89 -99.11
N LEU A 353 -74.51 -49.83 -100.05
CA LEU A 353 -73.36 -50.58 -100.56
C LEU A 353 -72.45 -49.66 -101.37
N ASN A 354 -72.96 -48.80 -102.28
CA ASN A 354 -72.13 -47.83 -103.00
C ASN A 354 -71.47 -46.78 -102.09
N SER A 355 -72.14 -46.32 -101.02
CA SER A 355 -71.51 -45.40 -100.07
C SER A 355 -70.43 -46.10 -99.26
N ARG A 356 -70.65 -47.36 -98.84
CA ARG A 356 -69.64 -48.17 -98.15
C ARG A 356 -68.48 -48.56 -99.07
N LEU A 357 -68.74 -48.81 -100.35
CA LEU A 357 -67.73 -49.05 -101.38
C LEU A 357 -66.93 -47.77 -101.61
N ARG A 358 -67.58 -46.61 -101.81
CA ARG A 358 -66.89 -45.31 -101.88
C ARG A 358 -66.12 -44.92 -100.62
N ILE A 359 -66.55 -45.36 -99.43
CA ILE A 359 -65.79 -45.18 -98.19
C ILE A 359 -64.56 -46.08 -98.22
N LEU A 360 -64.66 -47.33 -98.67
CA LEU A 360 -63.51 -48.22 -98.87
C LEU A 360 -62.59 -47.75 -100.00
N ASP A 361 -63.10 -47.14 -101.07
CA ASP A 361 -62.31 -46.50 -102.13
C ASP A 361 -61.58 -45.27 -101.57
N ALA A 362 -62.26 -44.45 -100.78
CA ALA A 362 -61.64 -43.30 -100.11
C ALA A 362 -60.65 -43.72 -99.01
N ASP A 363 -60.88 -44.82 -98.32
CA ASP A 363 -60.00 -45.35 -97.28
C ASP A 363 -58.83 -46.14 -97.88
N THR A 364 -58.98 -46.76 -99.05
CA THR A 364 -57.84 -47.32 -99.82
C THR A 364 -57.03 -46.23 -100.50
N LEU A 365 -57.64 -45.13 -100.97
CA LEU A 365 -56.93 -43.92 -101.38
C LEU A 365 -56.18 -43.28 -100.20
N LYS A 366 -56.80 -43.16 -99.02
CA LYS A 366 -56.10 -42.74 -97.79
C LYS A 366 -55.01 -43.74 -97.39
N GLN A 367 -55.20 -45.04 -97.58
CA GLN A 367 -54.14 -46.03 -97.31
C GLN A 367 -53.01 -45.93 -98.35
N GLN A 368 -53.27 -45.54 -99.59
CA GLN A 368 -52.24 -45.18 -100.57
C GLN A 368 -51.54 -43.88 -100.19
N GLU A 369 -52.25 -42.84 -99.74
CA GLU A 369 -51.64 -41.63 -99.19
C GLU A 369 -50.83 -41.92 -97.92
N ILE A 370 -51.32 -42.78 -97.02
CA ILE A 370 -50.61 -43.22 -95.82
C ILE A 370 -49.41 -44.07 -96.20
N MET A 371 -49.50 -44.93 -97.21
CA MET A 371 -48.34 -45.66 -97.74
C MET A 371 -47.33 -44.72 -98.38
N TYR A 372 -47.73 -43.75 -99.22
CA TYR A 372 -46.80 -42.76 -99.75
C TYR A 372 -46.18 -41.87 -98.66
N ASN A 373 -46.95 -41.50 -97.62
CA ASN A 373 -46.43 -40.77 -96.46
C ASN A 373 -45.54 -41.66 -95.57
N GLN A 374 -45.81 -42.96 -95.46
CA GLN A 374 -44.98 -43.92 -94.72
C GLN A 374 -43.74 -44.32 -95.51
N ASP A 375 -43.78 -44.41 -96.84
CA ASP A 375 -42.62 -44.60 -97.72
C ASP A 375 -41.75 -43.34 -97.73
N PHE A 376 -42.36 -42.15 -97.73
CA PHE A 376 -41.64 -40.89 -97.50
C PHE A 376 -41.03 -40.82 -96.10
N TYR A 377 -41.75 -41.29 -95.07
CA TYR A 377 -41.23 -41.38 -93.70
C TYR A 377 -40.15 -42.45 -93.57
N ILE A 378 -40.25 -43.58 -94.28
CA ILE A 378 -39.25 -44.64 -94.36
C ILE A 378 -38.02 -44.08 -95.08
N GLN A 379 -38.13 -43.43 -96.23
CA GLN A 379 -36.99 -42.74 -96.88
C GLN A 379 -36.38 -41.66 -95.98
N GLN A 380 -37.19 -40.95 -95.17
CA GLN A 380 -36.69 -39.98 -94.19
C GLN A 380 -35.98 -40.66 -93.02
N VAL A 381 -36.49 -41.80 -92.54
CA VAL A 381 -35.90 -42.64 -91.49
C VAL A 381 -34.67 -43.38 -91.98
N GLU A 382 -34.60 -43.81 -93.24
CA GLU A 382 -33.44 -44.41 -93.90
C GLU A 382 -32.34 -43.36 -94.09
N ARG A 383 -32.68 -42.15 -94.56
CA ARG A 383 -31.73 -41.02 -94.58
C ARG A 383 -31.25 -40.68 -93.17
N ARG A 384 -32.12 -40.79 -92.15
CA ARG A 384 -31.75 -40.63 -90.74
C ARG A 384 -30.93 -41.81 -90.20
N LEU A 385 -31.13 -43.02 -90.71
CA LEU A 385 -30.41 -44.23 -90.35
C LEU A 385 -28.99 -44.24 -90.96
N SER A 386 -28.83 -43.75 -92.20
CA SER A 386 -27.52 -43.49 -92.80
C SER A 386 -26.76 -42.41 -92.03
N ARG A 387 -27.43 -41.29 -91.68
CA ARG A 387 -26.85 -40.27 -90.78
C ARG A 387 -26.45 -40.83 -89.41
N LEU A 388 -27.23 -41.77 -88.85
CA LEU A 388 -26.91 -42.45 -87.58
C LEU A 388 -25.87 -43.57 -87.70
N LYS A 389 -25.68 -44.14 -88.90
CA LYS A 389 -24.60 -45.10 -89.20
C LYS A 389 -23.25 -44.44 -89.52
N GLY A 390 -23.25 -43.14 -89.83
CA GLY A 390 -22.04 -42.32 -89.98
C GLY A 390 -21.97 -41.48 -91.26
N ASP A 391 -22.85 -41.71 -92.22
CA ASP A 391 -22.87 -40.99 -93.50
C ASP A 391 -23.68 -39.69 -93.38
N VAL A 392 -22.96 -38.62 -93.06
CA VAL A 392 -23.44 -37.23 -93.02
C VAL A 392 -22.64 -36.40 -94.01
N ASN A 393 -23.25 -35.39 -94.61
CA ASN A 393 -22.55 -34.47 -95.51
C ASN A 393 -21.37 -33.80 -94.78
N THR A 394 -20.25 -33.60 -95.47
CA THR A 394 -18.96 -33.18 -94.85
C THR A 394 -19.07 -31.96 -93.95
N ASP A 395 -19.93 -31.02 -94.32
CA ASP A 395 -19.92 -29.67 -93.78
C ASP A 395 -20.68 -29.60 -92.44
N GLU A 396 -21.78 -30.33 -92.28
CA GLU A 396 -22.49 -30.46 -90.99
C GLU A 396 -21.61 -31.16 -89.94
N ARG A 397 -20.84 -32.18 -90.37
CA ARG A 397 -19.85 -32.84 -89.51
C ARG A 397 -18.75 -31.87 -89.10
N GLN A 398 -18.17 -31.11 -90.04
CA GLN A 398 -17.13 -30.12 -89.74
C GLN A 398 -17.61 -29.04 -88.76
N VAL A 399 -18.86 -28.56 -88.86
CA VAL A 399 -19.42 -27.57 -87.92
C VAL A 399 -19.56 -28.15 -86.50
N LEU A 400 -19.97 -29.41 -86.35
CA LEU A 400 -20.09 -30.04 -85.03
C LEU A 400 -18.72 -30.43 -84.45
N GLU A 401 -17.80 -30.96 -85.25
CA GLU A 401 -16.40 -31.18 -84.83
C GLU A 401 -15.73 -29.85 -84.44
N ALA A 402 -15.95 -28.77 -85.20
CA ALA A 402 -15.47 -27.43 -84.85
C ALA A 402 -16.08 -26.91 -83.52
N LYS A 403 -17.37 -27.14 -83.27
CA LYS A 403 -18.01 -26.72 -81.99
C LYS A 403 -17.50 -27.54 -80.80
N VAL A 404 -17.20 -28.83 -80.99
CA VAL A 404 -16.52 -29.66 -79.97
C VAL A 404 -15.07 -29.22 -79.75
N VAL A 405 -14.35 -28.86 -80.81
CA VAL A 405 -12.99 -28.28 -80.71
C VAL A 405 -13.01 -26.92 -79.99
N GLU A 406 -14.00 -26.07 -80.25
CA GLU A 406 -14.18 -24.78 -79.55
C GLU A 406 -14.52 -24.96 -78.06
N LEU A 407 -15.40 -25.92 -77.72
CA LEU A 407 -15.77 -26.21 -76.34
C LEU A 407 -14.66 -26.93 -75.56
N THR A 408 -13.88 -27.80 -76.20
CA THR A 408 -12.69 -28.41 -75.57
C THR A 408 -11.54 -27.41 -75.44
N LYS A 409 -11.31 -26.56 -76.44
CA LYS A 409 -10.33 -25.44 -76.36
C LYS A 409 -10.68 -24.47 -75.23
N THR A 410 -11.93 -24.05 -75.12
CA THR A 410 -12.36 -23.18 -74.01
C THR A 410 -12.34 -23.88 -72.65
N LEU A 411 -12.61 -25.19 -72.57
CA LEU A 411 -12.41 -25.98 -71.35
C LEU A 411 -10.93 -26.01 -70.93
N GLU A 412 -10.00 -26.24 -71.87
CA GLU A 412 -8.57 -26.28 -71.59
C GLU A 412 -8.04 -24.88 -71.21
N GLU A 413 -8.46 -23.82 -71.89
CA GLU A 413 -8.17 -22.43 -71.50
C GLU A 413 -8.65 -22.11 -70.07
N LYS A 414 -9.79 -22.68 -69.63
CA LYS A 414 -10.26 -22.53 -68.24
C LYS A 414 -9.49 -23.40 -67.25
N LYS A 415 -9.04 -24.60 -67.62
CA LYS A 415 -8.11 -25.40 -66.80
C LYS A 415 -6.77 -24.70 -66.65
N ASP A 416 -6.20 -24.14 -67.72
CA ASP A 416 -4.92 -23.43 -67.68
C ASP A 416 -5.02 -22.14 -66.86
N ALA A 417 -6.12 -21.39 -67.00
CA ALA A 417 -6.40 -20.25 -66.13
C ALA A 417 -6.54 -20.67 -64.65
N TYR A 418 -7.21 -21.80 -64.37
CA TYR A 418 -7.31 -22.35 -63.01
C TYR A 418 -5.93 -22.81 -62.47
N ASN A 419 -5.15 -23.51 -63.28
CA ASN A 419 -3.81 -24.00 -62.92
C ASN A 419 -2.86 -22.84 -62.63
N LEU A 420 -2.90 -21.79 -63.46
CA LEU A 420 -2.16 -20.54 -63.25
C LEU A 420 -2.59 -19.84 -61.96
N LEU A 421 -3.89 -19.70 -61.71
CA LEU A 421 -4.42 -19.07 -60.50
C LEU A 421 -4.11 -19.90 -59.24
N HIS A 422 -4.14 -21.24 -59.34
CA HIS A 422 -3.78 -22.16 -58.26
C HIS A 422 -2.28 -22.12 -57.95
N ALA A 423 -1.42 -22.00 -58.98
CA ALA A 423 0.02 -21.77 -58.81
C ALA A 423 0.31 -20.41 -58.17
N GLN A 424 -0.38 -19.35 -58.60
CA GLN A 424 -0.31 -18.02 -57.97
C GLN A 424 -0.79 -18.06 -56.51
N HIS A 425 -1.88 -18.76 -56.21
CA HIS A 425 -2.40 -18.92 -54.84
C HIS A 425 -1.41 -19.67 -53.95
N LYS A 426 -0.83 -20.78 -54.42
CA LYS A 426 0.23 -21.51 -53.69
C LYS A 426 1.49 -20.67 -53.48
N LYS A 427 1.85 -19.82 -54.45
CA LYS A 427 2.95 -18.85 -54.27
C LYS A 427 2.60 -17.84 -53.19
N LEU A 428 1.44 -17.17 -53.27
CA LEU A 428 0.98 -16.22 -52.25
C LEU A 428 0.87 -16.85 -50.86
N GLN A 429 0.41 -18.10 -50.74
CA GLN A 429 0.36 -18.86 -49.49
C GLN A 429 1.77 -19.11 -48.92
N SER A 430 2.76 -19.35 -49.78
CA SER A 430 4.17 -19.50 -49.39
C SER A 430 4.76 -18.15 -48.97
N ASP A 431 4.53 -17.10 -49.75
CA ASP A 431 4.98 -15.73 -49.47
C ASP A 431 4.39 -15.23 -48.14
N VAL A 432 3.11 -15.49 -47.86
CA VAL A 432 2.45 -15.22 -46.57
C VAL A 432 3.09 -16.02 -45.43
N HIS A 433 3.49 -17.28 -45.64
CA HIS A 433 4.23 -18.01 -44.59
C HIS A 433 5.61 -17.40 -44.32
N PHE A 434 6.35 -17.02 -45.36
CA PHE A 434 7.65 -16.36 -45.20
C PHE A 434 7.53 -15.00 -44.51
N ILE A 435 6.55 -14.18 -44.91
CA ILE A 435 6.25 -12.90 -44.25
C ILE A 435 5.87 -13.13 -42.79
N LYS A 436 5.01 -14.10 -42.49
CA LYS A 436 4.63 -14.40 -41.09
C LYS A 436 5.84 -14.80 -40.25
N ARG A 437 6.68 -15.73 -40.74
CA ARG A 437 7.91 -16.13 -40.04
C ARG A 437 8.89 -14.97 -39.85
N ALA A 438 8.95 -14.03 -40.80
CA ALA A 438 9.74 -12.80 -40.65
C ALA A 438 9.14 -11.87 -39.58
N MET A 439 7.81 -11.68 -39.56
CA MET A 439 7.13 -10.91 -38.50
C MET A 439 7.38 -11.52 -37.13
N ASP A 440 7.20 -12.85 -36.98
CA ASP A 440 7.41 -13.58 -35.74
C ASP A 440 8.85 -13.33 -35.21
N LYS A 441 9.86 -13.45 -36.08
CA LYS A 441 11.27 -13.17 -35.74
C LYS A 441 11.54 -11.70 -35.39
N THR A 442 10.93 -10.74 -36.11
CA THR A 442 11.04 -9.32 -35.72
C THR A 442 10.31 -9.01 -34.41
N GLY A 443 9.28 -9.79 -34.05
CA GLY A 443 8.62 -9.75 -32.75
C GLY A 443 9.54 -10.25 -31.63
N GLU A 444 10.22 -11.38 -31.84
CA GLU A 444 11.27 -11.87 -30.92
C GLU A 444 12.36 -10.81 -30.72
N GLU A 445 12.90 -10.25 -31.81
CA GLU A 445 13.92 -9.17 -31.76
C GLU A 445 13.39 -7.92 -31.05
N MET A 446 12.15 -7.51 -31.29
CA MET A 446 11.51 -6.40 -30.58
C MET A 446 11.37 -6.68 -29.08
N THR A 447 10.97 -7.88 -28.68
CA THR A 447 10.89 -8.24 -27.24
C THR A 447 12.27 -8.29 -26.58
N GLY A 448 13.30 -8.79 -27.27
CA GLY A 448 14.68 -8.74 -26.80
C GLY A 448 15.20 -7.32 -26.62
N LEU A 449 14.91 -6.42 -27.56
CA LEU A 449 15.22 -4.99 -27.44
C LEU A 449 14.43 -4.32 -26.31
N MET A 450 13.16 -4.69 -26.10
CA MET A 450 12.34 -4.17 -25.01
C MET A 450 12.91 -4.56 -23.64
N ILE A 451 13.25 -5.85 -23.45
CA ILE A 451 13.94 -6.34 -22.25
C ILE A 451 15.26 -5.59 -22.05
N ARG A 452 16.03 -5.35 -23.12
CA ARG A 452 17.29 -4.61 -23.02
C ARG A 452 17.10 -3.13 -22.68
N ILE A 453 16.01 -2.51 -23.13
CA ILE A 453 15.62 -1.14 -22.73
C ILE A 453 15.26 -1.12 -21.25
N ASP A 454 14.51 -2.11 -20.74
CA ASP A 454 14.15 -2.20 -19.32
C ASP A 454 15.37 -2.48 -18.41
N GLU A 455 16.32 -3.31 -18.86
CA GLU A 455 17.63 -3.47 -18.21
C GLU A 455 18.42 -2.16 -18.10
N LEU A 456 18.48 -1.39 -19.20
CA LEU A 456 19.17 -0.10 -19.26
C LEU A 456 18.46 0.97 -18.43
N ASN A 457 17.12 0.98 -18.43
CA ASN A 457 16.32 1.82 -17.56
C ASN A 457 16.61 1.49 -16.09
N LEU A 458 16.59 0.21 -15.70
CA LEU A 458 16.92 -0.23 -14.34
C LEU A 458 18.37 0.06 -13.95
N PHE A 459 19.31 0.06 -14.89
CA PHE A 459 20.69 0.49 -14.68
C PHE A 459 20.77 2.00 -14.41
N ASN A 460 20.20 2.82 -15.29
CA ASN A 460 20.11 4.27 -15.11
C ASN A 460 19.45 4.63 -13.76
N ASP A 461 18.36 3.94 -13.42
CA ASP A 461 17.60 4.14 -12.19
C ASP A 461 18.38 3.74 -10.93
N LYS A 462 19.41 2.88 -11.05
CA LYS A 462 20.40 2.59 -9.98
C LYS A 462 21.48 3.66 -9.92
N SER A 463 22.10 3.99 -11.06
CA SER A 463 23.13 5.03 -11.15
C SER A 463 22.63 6.39 -10.67
N ASP A 464 21.36 6.72 -10.92
CA ASP A 464 20.75 7.97 -10.48
C ASP A 464 20.48 7.99 -8.97
N LYS A 465 20.17 6.83 -8.36
CA LYS A 465 20.09 6.66 -6.89
C LYS A 465 21.48 6.73 -6.23
N GLU A 466 22.51 6.20 -6.88
CA GLU A 466 23.91 6.34 -6.43
C GLU A 466 24.42 7.77 -6.57
N LEU A 467 24.10 8.47 -7.66
CA LEU A 467 24.39 9.89 -7.85
C LEU A 467 23.67 10.77 -6.80
N LYS A 468 22.43 10.44 -6.43
CA LYS A 468 21.69 11.11 -5.34
C LYS A 468 22.37 10.86 -3.98
N LYS A 469 22.81 9.64 -3.67
CA LYS A 469 23.61 9.34 -2.47
C LYS A 469 24.94 10.11 -2.44
N ALA A 470 25.68 10.14 -3.56
CA ALA A 470 26.95 10.85 -3.66
C ALA A 470 26.77 12.38 -3.53
N LYS A 471 25.65 12.94 -4.03
CA LYS A 471 25.29 14.35 -3.82
C LYS A 471 24.99 14.65 -2.34
N ALA A 472 24.24 13.78 -1.66
CA ALA A 472 23.98 13.91 -0.22
C ALA A 472 25.28 13.86 0.59
N LEU A 473 26.10 12.81 0.41
CA LEU A 473 27.41 12.68 1.08
C LEU A 473 28.33 13.89 0.82
N LYS A 474 28.31 14.47 -0.39
CA LYS A 474 29.02 15.73 -0.66
C LYS A 474 28.46 16.91 0.15
N GLN A 475 27.13 17.01 0.29
CA GLN A 475 26.49 18.07 1.08
C GLN A 475 26.83 17.91 2.57
N ASP A 476 26.79 16.69 3.09
CA ASP A 476 27.17 16.38 4.48
C ASP A 476 28.64 16.74 4.75
N LEU A 477 29.58 16.29 3.90
CA LEU A 477 31.00 16.65 3.99
C LEU A 477 31.25 18.17 3.83
N MET A 478 30.43 18.88 3.05
CA MET A 478 30.48 20.35 2.97
C MET A 478 29.97 21.02 4.24
N ILE A 479 29.00 20.44 4.96
CA ILE A 479 28.55 20.94 6.25
C ILE A 479 29.64 20.70 7.32
N GLU A 480 30.28 19.53 7.32
CA GLU A 480 31.42 19.22 8.20
C GLU A 480 32.62 20.14 7.96
N ASP A 481 33.04 20.36 6.71
CA ASP A 481 34.10 21.31 6.35
C ASP A 481 33.80 22.74 6.82
N ASN A 482 32.55 23.20 6.68
CA ASN A 482 32.15 24.52 7.19
C ASN A 482 32.09 24.57 8.73
N LEU A 483 31.69 23.48 9.40
CA LEU A 483 31.72 23.39 10.86
C LEU A 483 33.17 23.44 11.39
N LEU A 484 34.06 22.64 10.81
CA LEU A 484 35.49 22.62 11.13
C LEU A 484 36.14 23.99 10.88
N LYS A 485 35.76 24.70 9.81
CA LYS A 485 36.22 26.09 9.56
C LYS A 485 35.74 27.07 10.63
N LEU A 486 34.52 26.93 11.14
CA LEU A 486 33.99 27.74 12.24
C LEU A 486 34.68 27.42 13.58
N GLU A 487 35.00 26.15 13.83
CA GLU A 487 35.75 25.73 15.02
C GLU A 487 37.21 26.21 14.97
N LEU A 488 37.88 26.03 13.83
CA LEU A 488 39.23 26.56 13.59
C LEU A 488 39.26 28.09 13.75
N LYS A 489 38.24 28.81 13.26
CA LYS A 489 38.12 30.24 13.51
C LYS A 489 37.96 30.55 15.00
N ARG A 490 37.03 29.89 15.72
CA ARG A 490 36.85 30.10 17.18
C ARG A 490 38.13 29.83 17.98
N LEU A 491 38.85 28.76 17.65
CA LEU A 491 40.14 28.43 18.29
C LEU A 491 41.22 29.47 17.97
N ARG A 492 41.25 29.98 16.73
CA ARG A 492 42.17 31.05 16.31
C ARG A 492 41.88 32.37 17.01
N ASP A 493 40.60 32.78 17.07
CA ASP A 493 40.16 33.99 17.75
C ASP A 493 40.45 33.89 19.27
N THR A 494 40.23 32.70 19.86
CA THR A 494 40.61 32.41 21.26
C THR A 494 42.12 32.49 21.49
N LEU A 495 42.92 31.97 20.55
CA LEU A 495 44.39 32.02 20.61
C LEU A 495 44.90 33.46 20.49
N TYR A 496 44.34 34.28 19.60
CA TYR A 496 44.69 35.70 19.50
C TYR A 496 44.32 36.47 20.77
N ASN A 497 43.12 36.26 21.33
CA ASN A 497 42.73 36.87 22.61
C ASN A 497 43.68 36.46 23.76
N LYS A 498 44.17 35.21 23.76
CA LYS A 498 45.17 34.76 24.75
C LYS A 498 46.57 35.32 24.50
N ALA A 499 46.99 35.46 23.24
CA ALA A 499 48.25 36.12 22.88
C ALA A 499 48.25 37.60 23.27
N GLU A 500 47.14 38.32 23.05
CA GLU A 500 46.98 39.71 23.49
C GLU A 500 46.98 39.85 25.01
N GLN A 501 46.30 38.93 25.73
CA GLN A 501 46.36 38.87 27.19
C GLN A 501 47.81 38.68 27.68
N VAL A 502 48.56 37.72 27.11
CA VAL A 502 49.98 37.51 27.46
C VAL A 502 50.82 38.75 27.14
N LEU A 503 50.69 39.35 25.96
CA LEU A 503 51.41 40.57 25.57
C LEU A 503 51.12 41.74 26.54
N SER A 504 49.87 41.88 26.99
CA SER A 504 49.47 42.92 27.96
C SER A 504 50.10 42.69 29.34
N LEU A 505 50.21 41.42 29.77
CA LEU A 505 50.85 41.03 31.02
C LEU A 505 52.37 41.18 30.95
N GLU A 506 53.01 40.83 29.83
CA GLU A 506 54.44 41.07 29.60
C GLU A 506 54.77 42.56 29.59
N LYS A 507 53.96 43.38 28.91
CA LYS A 507 54.10 44.85 28.92
C LYS A 507 53.96 45.41 30.35
N ARG A 508 52.97 44.95 31.12
CA ARG A 508 52.78 45.37 32.52
C ARG A 508 53.92 44.89 33.44
N LYS A 509 54.43 43.68 33.23
CA LYS A 509 55.61 43.15 33.93
C LYS A 509 56.86 43.97 33.63
N LEU A 510 57.09 44.33 32.36
CA LEU A 510 58.22 45.16 31.97
C LEU A 510 58.12 46.56 32.57
N GLN A 511 56.95 47.19 32.54
CA GLN A 511 56.70 48.47 33.21
C GLN A 511 56.95 48.41 34.74
N LEU A 512 56.51 47.33 35.40
CA LEU A 512 56.78 47.11 36.82
C LEU A 512 58.26 46.88 37.10
N ASN A 513 58.97 46.13 36.25
CA ASN A 513 60.41 45.92 36.39
C ASN A 513 61.18 47.25 36.26
N THR A 514 60.90 48.05 35.24
CA THR A 514 61.56 49.38 35.06
C THR A 514 61.26 50.30 36.24
N ALA A 515 60.01 50.38 36.71
CA ALA A 515 59.67 51.18 37.89
C ALA A 515 60.35 50.67 39.17
N MET A 516 60.54 49.35 39.32
CA MET A 516 61.31 48.78 40.44
C MET A 516 62.80 49.09 40.32
N GLU A 517 63.39 49.01 39.12
CA GLU A 517 64.77 49.38 38.86
C GLU A 517 65.02 50.86 39.19
N GLU A 518 64.18 51.76 38.69
CA GLU A 518 64.16 53.19 39.04
C GLU A 518 64.11 53.42 40.55
N ARG A 519 63.15 52.80 41.26
CA ARG A 519 63.05 52.90 42.73
C ARG A 519 64.26 52.33 43.46
N THR A 520 64.89 51.25 42.97
CA THR A 520 66.14 50.75 43.59
C THR A 520 67.31 51.71 43.38
N GLU A 521 67.36 52.43 42.26
CA GLU A 521 68.42 53.42 42.02
C GLU A 521 68.20 54.70 42.84
N GLU A 522 66.96 55.19 42.96
CA GLU A 522 66.61 56.24 43.93
C GLU A 522 67.06 55.88 45.35
N ILE A 523 66.76 54.64 45.81
CA ILE A 523 67.14 54.15 47.13
C ILE A 523 68.67 54.05 47.26
N LYS A 524 69.40 53.64 46.21
CA LYS A 524 70.88 53.66 46.19
C LYS A 524 71.43 55.08 46.33
N VAL A 525 70.88 56.04 45.58
CA VAL A 525 71.29 57.46 45.64
C VAL A 525 71.00 58.06 47.02
N HIS A 526 69.81 57.83 47.59
CA HIS A 526 69.49 58.27 48.94
C HIS A 526 70.40 57.61 50.00
N LYS A 527 70.71 56.31 49.87
CA LYS A 527 71.64 55.61 50.76
C LYS A 527 73.06 56.19 50.67
N ALA A 528 73.56 56.45 49.46
CA ALA A 528 74.87 57.07 49.25
C ALA A 528 74.94 58.51 49.80
N MET A 529 73.84 59.28 49.70
CA MET A 529 73.72 60.60 50.32
C MET A 529 73.76 60.52 51.86
N ILE A 530 73.04 59.57 52.46
CA ILE A 530 73.07 59.37 53.92
C ILE A 530 74.47 58.89 54.37
N GLU A 531 75.13 58.02 53.61
CA GLU A 531 76.50 57.59 53.88
C GLU A 531 77.56 58.70 53.75
N SER A 532 77.30 59.76 52.97
CA SER A 532 78.18 60.94 52.92
C SER A 532 77.89 61.89 54.08
N GLN A 533 76.62 62.07 54.46
CA GLN A 533 76.21 62.82 55.65
C GLN A 533 76.79 62.21 56.94
N ILE A 534 76.73 60.87 57.09
CA ILE A 534 77.34 60.16 58.23
C ILE A 534 78.86 60.40 58.26
N ARG A 535 79.55 60.33 57.12
CA ARG A 535 80.99 60.62 57.04
C ARG A 535 81.33 62.07 57.42
N PHE A 536 80.50 63.02 57.02
CA PHE A 536 80.67 64.43 57.39
C PHE A 536 80.49 64.65 58.89
N VAL A 537 79.40 64.14 59.48
CA VAL A 537 79.15 64.24 60.95
C VAL A 537 80.22 63.50 61.76
N GLU A 538 80.76 62.39 61.24
CA GLU A 538 81.88 61.68 61.89
C GLU A 538 83.20 62.46 61.79
N GLN A 539 83.43 63.21 60.71
CA GLN A 539 84.55 64.15 60.58
C GLN A 539 84.39 65.36 61.54
N GLU A 540 83.18 65.93 61.67
CA GLU A 540 82.89 66.97 62.67
C GLU A 540 83.13 66.45 64.09
N ARG A 541 82.66 65.24 64.41
CA ARG A 541 82.91 64.58 65.70
C ARG A 541 84.40 64.39 65.99
N GLN A 542 85.19 64.04 64.97
CA GLN A 542 86.65 63.95 65.08
C GLN A 542 87.29 65.32 65.34
N SER A 543 86.85 66.38 64.64
CA SER A 543 87.33 67.76 64.84
C SER A 543 87.04 68.24 66.27
N VAL A 544 85.80 68.09 66.75
CA VAL A 544 85.41 68.46 68.12
C VAL A 544 86.16 67.62 69.16
N SER A 545 86.42 66.34 68.88
CA SER A 545 87.23 65.50 69.76
C SER A 545 88.70 65.93 69.84
N ALA A 546 89.29 66.37 68.72
CA ALA A 546 90.65 66.93 68.69
C ALA A 546 90.71 68.26 69.45
N GLU A 547 89.76 69.18 69.21
CA GLU A 547 89.65 70.42 69.97
C GLU A 547 89.51 70.16 71.48
N PHE A 548 88.68 69.19 71.88
CA PHE A 548 88.52 68.80 73.29
C PHE A 548 89.83 68.28 73.90
N GLN A 549 90.59 67.45 73.18
CA GLN A 549 91.91 66.98 73.62
C GLN A 549 92.92 68.13 73.76
N ASP A 550 92.90 69.11 72.84
CA ASP A 550 93.73 70.31 72.94
C ASP A 550 93.37 71.16 74.17
N ARG A 551 92.08 71.33 74.47
CA ARG A 551 91.60 72.02 75.68
C ARG A 551 92.03 71.28 76.95
N LEU A 552 91.90 69.95 77.00
CA LEU A 552 92.42 69.14 78.11
C LEU A 552 93.92 69.32 78.28
N SER A 553 94.72 69.25 77.20
CA SER A 553 96.17 69.45 77.26
C SER A 553 96.54 70.84 77.82
N LYS A 554 95.70 71.85 77.57
CA LYS A 554 95.88 73.22 78.06
C LYS A 554 95.51 73.37 79.54
N ILE A 555 94.52 72.61 80.02
CA ILE A 555 94.18 72.51 81.45
C ILE A 555 95.29 71.77 82.20
N GLU A 556 95.80 70.65 81.66
CA GLU A 556 96.91 69.87 82.23
C GLU A 556 98.16 70.76 82.45
N LYS A 557 98.54 71.54 81.42
CA LYS A 557 99.64 72.51 81.48
C LYS A 557 99.43 73.62 82.52
N LEU A 558 98.19 73.98 82.84
CA LEU A 558 97.87 74.95 83.90
C LEU A 558 97.92 74.31 85.29
N ARG A 559 97.44 73.07 85.46
CA ARG A 559 97.49 72.35 86.75
C ARG A 559 98.94 72.16 87.21
N CYS A 560 99.80 71.62 86.37
CA CYS A 560 101.21 71.40 86.71
C CYS A 560 101.94 72.71 87.06
N ARG A 561 101.57 73.83 86.43
CA ARG A 561 102.12 75.16 86.76
C ARG A 561 101.66 75.65 88.14
N TYR A 562 100.46 75.28 88.57
CA TYR A 562 99.94 75.60 89.91
C TYR A 562 100.62 74.73 90.98
N GLU A 563 100.76 73.42 90.73
CA GLU A 563 101.43 72.48 91.64
C GLU A 563 102.89 72.90 91.93
N ILE A 564 103.64 73.31 90.90
CA ILE A 564 105.01 73.86 91.05
C ILE A 564 105.01 75.14 91.91
N LEU A 565 104.03 76.04 91.72
CA LEU A 565 103.94 77.28 92.51
C LEU A 565 103.66 77.00 93.99
N THR A 566 102.80 76.02 94.29
CA THR A 566 102.50 75.62 95.67
C THR A 566 103.71 75.01 96.38
N ILE A 567 104.49 74.17 95.69
CA ILE A 567 105.71 73.54 96.24
C ILE A 567 106.78 74.59 96.55
N VAL A 568 106.91 75.64 95.74
CA VAL A 568 107.88 76.75 95.93
C VAL A 568 107.49 77.68 97.09
N MET A 569 106.27 77.60 97.62
CA MET A 569 105.74 78.48 98.66
C MET A 569 105.73 77.86 100.08
N MET A 570 106.28 76.66 100.28
CA MET A 570 106.47 76.07 101.60
C MET A 570 107.89 76.29 102.15
N PRO A 571 108.07 76.91 103.33
CA PRO A 571 109.35 76.92 104.03
C PRO A 571 109.71 75.54 104.59
N PRO A 572 111.00 75.14 104.62
CA PRO A 572 111.44 73.92 105.29
C PRO A 572 111.44 74.10 106.82
N GLU A 573 110.93 73.10 107.55
CA GLU A 573 110.92 73.09 109.01
C GLU A 573 112.24 72.56 109.62
N GLY A 574 112.59 73.12 110.79
CA GLY A 574 113.35 72.39 111.81
C GLY A 574 114.84 72.72 111.97
N GLU A 575 115.16 73.71 112.82
CA GLU A 575 116.19 73.59 113.87
C GLU A 575 116.09 74.76 114.88
N GLU A 576 116.02 74.44 116.18
CA GLU A 576 116.15 75.40 117.29
C GLU A 576 117.19 74.89 118.29
N GLU A 577 118.19 75.71 118.63
CA GLU A 577 119.03 75.52 119.82
C GLU A 577 119.21 76.85 120.56
N LYS A 578 119.07 76.85 121.90
CA LYS A 578 119.34 78.00 122.78
C LYS A 578 119.93 77.56 124.12
N THR A 579 120.92 78.30 124.61
CA THR A 579 121.81 77.86 125.71
C THR A 579 121.45 78.46 127.09
N GLN A 580 122.06 77.92 128.14
CA GLN A 580 121.56 77.87 129.52
C GLN A 580 121.34 79.22 130.24
N THR A 581 121.95 80.32 129.80
CA THR A 581 121.76 81.68 130.38
C THR A 581 120.30 82.17 130.27
N TYR A 582 119.54 81.62 129.32
CA TYR A 582 118.13 81.94 129.05
C TYR A 582 117.22 81.75 130.28
N TYR A 583 117.40 80.67 131.04
CA TYR A 583 116.44 80.24 132.08
C TYR A 583 116.39 81.14 133.32
N VAL A 584 117.49 81.79 133.69
CA VAL A 584 117.56 82.65 134.89
C VAL A 584 116.87 84.00 134.64
N ILE A 585 116.89 84.49 133.40
CA ILE A 585 116.22 85.75 133.02
C ILE A 585 114.72 85.50 132.78
N LYS A 586 114.37 84.40 132.09
CA LYS A 586 112.98 84.05 131.75
C LYS A 586 112.09 83.92 133.00
N ALA A 587 112.57 83.23 134.03
CA ALA A 587 111.83 83.00 135.28
C ALA A 587 111.52 84.28 136.09
N ALA A 588 112.21 85.40 135.80
CA ALA A 588 111.90 86.70 136.40
C ALA A 588 110.80 87.45 135.63
N GLN A 589 110.73 87.29 134.30
CA GLN A 589 109.77 87.98 133.44
C GLN A 589 108.41 87.26 133.40
N GLU A 590 108.41 85.91 133.34
CA GLU A 590 107.19 85.09 133.36
C GLU A 590 106.28 85.39 134.56
N LYS A 591 106.84 85.87 135.69
CA LYS A 591 106.06 86.24 136.88
C LYS A 591 105.27 87.55 136.72
N GLU A 592 105.76 88.51 135.92
CA GLU A 592 105.05 89.77 135.68
C GLU A 592 104.06 89.64 134.51
N ASP A 593 104.44 88.88 133.48
CA ASP A 593 103.61 88.69 132.28
C ASP A 593 102.38 87.81 132.57
N LEU A 594 102.49 86.75 133.39
CA LEU A 594 101.35 85.95 133.84
C LEU A 594 100.26 86.77 134.57
N GLN A 595 100.62 87.90 135.18
CA GLN A 595 99.65 88.79 135.83
C GLN A 595 98.97 89.76 134.84
N ARG A 596 99.59 90.03 133.67
CA ARG A 596 98.95 90.77 132.56
C ARG A 596 98.07 89.86 131.71
N GLU A 597 98.49 88.62 131.48
CA GLU A 597 97.69 87.64 130.73
C GLU A 597 96.36 87.31 131.42
N GLY A 598 96.30 87.36 132.76
CA GLY A 598 95.06 87.19 133.52
C GLY A 598 93.98 88.22 133.16
N ASP A 599 94.29 89.52 133.27
CA ASP A 599 93.37 90.60 132.92
C ASP A 599 92.93 90.54 131.44
N ASP A 600 93.86 90.16 130.56
CA ASP A 600 93.63 90.09 129.11
C ASP A 600 92.84 88.82 128.70
N LEU A 601 92.77 87.78 129.54
CA LEU A 601 91.89 86.63 129.38
C LEU A 601 90.46 86.94 129.86
N ASP A 602 90.30 87.64 130.98
CA ASP A 602 88.99 88.12 131.49
C ASP A 602 88.31 89.13 130.55
N ALA A 603 89.09 89.81 129.69
CA ALA A 603 88.58 90.61 128.58
C ALA A 603 88.05 89.74 127.42
N LYS A 604 88.71 88.62 127.11
CA LYS A 604 88.32 87.69 126.03
C LYS A 604 87.09 86.88 126.39
N ILE A 605 86.97 86.41 127.64
CA ILE A 605 85.81 85.66 128.15
C ILE A 605 84.50 86.47 127.95
N ARG A 606 84.48 87.74 128.39
CA ARG A 606 83.32 88.64 128.25
C ARG A 606 82.97 89.05 126.80
N LYS A 607 83.80 88.69 125.82
CA LYS A 607 83.50 88.79 124.39
C LYS A 607 82.89 87.49 123.87
N ALA A 608 83.48 86.34 124.22
CA ALA A 608 82.96 85.02 123.86
C ALA A 608 81.53 84.79 124.38
N GLU A 609 81.21 85.22 125.61
CA GLU A 609 79.86 85.13 126.17
C GLU A 609 78.79 85.81 125.29
N LYS A 610 79.11 86.96 124.68
CA LYS A 610 78.21 87.70 123.78
C LYS A 610 78.06 87.01 122.43
N GLU A 611 79.14 86.41 121.93
CA GLU A 611 79.16 85.65 120.68
C GLU A 611 78.37 84.34 120.82
N VAL A 612 78.42 83.67 121.98
CA VAL A 612 77.56 82.51 122.32
C VAL A 612 76.08 82.88 122.32
N ILE A 613 75.69 84.02 122.92
CA ILE A 613 74.29 84.49 122.92
C ILE A 613 73.81 84.80 121.48
N ALA A 614 74.68 85.39 120.64
CA ALA A 614 74.36 85.65 119.24
C ALA A 614 74.16 84.34 118.43
N LEU A 615 75.04 83.35 118.62
CA LEU A 615 74.96 82.04 117.98
C LEU A 615 73.73 81.23 118.46
N GLN A 616 73.37 81.33 119.74
CA GLN A 616 72.18 80.67 120.27
C GLN A 616 70.89 81.22 119.64
N ASN A 617 70.83 82.54 119.39
CA ASN A 617 69.70 83.18 118.71
C ASN A 617 69.60 82.76 117.22
N THR A 618 70.71 82.72 116.47
CA THR A 618 70.67 82.28 115.06
C THR A 618 70.32 80.79 114.94
N MET A 619 70.83 79.95 115.85
CA MET A 619 70.45 78.53 115.94
C MET A 619 68.93 78.36 116.19
N HIS A 620 68.32 79.23 117.00
CA HIS A 620 66.89 79.16 117.30
C HIS A 620 66.01 79.51 116.09
N VAL A 621 66.40 80.53 115.31
CA VAL A 621 65.73 80.89 114.04
C VAL A 621 65.89 79.77 113.01
N LEU A 622 67.10 79.24 112.84
CA LEU A 622 67.38 78.17 111.87
C LEU A 622 66.58 76.89 112.19
N ASN A 623 66.44 76.54 113.48
CA ASN A 623 65.62 75.40 113.91
C ASN A 623 64.13 75.62 113.65
N ASN A 624 63.59 76.82 113.87
CA ASN A 624 62.18 77.11 113.55
C ASN A 624 61.92 77.02 112.04
N CYS A 625 62.79 77.60 111.19
CA CYS A 625 62.65 77.49 109.74
C CYS A 625 62.75 76.04 109.25
N ASN A 626 63.70 75.25 109.78
CA ASN A 626 63.81 73.81 109.47
C ASN A 626 62.62 72.99 110.00
N SER A 627 62.01 73.39 111.12
CA SER A 627 60.80 72.75 111.66
C SER A 627 59.61 72.98 110.73
N ASN A 628 59.38 74.22 110.29
CA ASN A 628 58.30 74.56 109.36
C ASN A 628 58.52 73.91 107.98
N TYR A 629 59.75 73.92 107.46
CA TYR A 629 60.10 73.24 106.21
C TYR A 629 59.91 71.71 106.30
N ARG A 630 60.13 71.09 107.47
CA ARG A 630 59.80 69.67 107.69
C ARG A 630 58.30 69.42 107.86
N ASN A 631 57.51 70.41 108.29
CA ASN A 631 56.06 70.29 108.41
C ASN A 631 55.38 70.41 107.04
N SER A 632 55.84 71.28 106.13
CA SER A 632 55.26 71.41 104.78
C SER A 632 55.51 70.19 103.87
N PHE A 633 56.42 69.29 104.24
CA PHE A 633 56.58 67.97 103.59
C PHE A 633 55.92 66.81 104.35
N LYS A 634 55.14 67.05 105.41
CA LYS A 634 54.33 65.99 106.03
C LYS A 634 53.14 65.67 105.13
N THR A 635 53.02 64.39 104.77
CA THR A 635 51.84 63.88 104.06
C THR A 635 50.59 64.03 104.92
N VAL A 636 49.50 64.39 104.25
CA VAL A 636 48.14 64.61 104.75
C VAL A 636 47.72 63.62 105.84
N THR A 637 47.25 64.15 106.96
CA THR A 637 46.73 63.35 108.09
C THR A 637 45.30 62.86 107.83
N GLU A 638 44.91 61.79 108.52
CA GLU A 638 43.70 60.96 108.28
C GLU A 638 42.34 61.69 108.48
N THR A 639 42.35 62.99 108.78
CA THR A 639 41.16 63.83 108.98
C THR A 639 40.88 64.81 107.83
N SER A 640 41.72 64.85 106.78
CA SER A 640 41.50 65.71 105.60
C SER A 640 40.45 65.16 104.63
N GLU A 641 39.84 66.03 103.82
CA GLU A 641 38.82 65.66 102.83
C GLU A 641 39.40 64.82 101.68
N GLU A 642 40.65 65.08 101.30
CA GLU A 642 41.40 64.35 100.25
C GLU A 642 41.50 62.83 100.54
N TYR A 643 41.45 62.43 101.83
CA TYR A 643 41.42 61.02 102.21
C TYR A 643 40.10 60.32 101.83
N LYS A 644 38.98 61.06 101.81
CA LYS A 644 37.66 60.54 101.38
C LYS A 644 37.63 60.30 99.87
N GLU A 645 38.21 61.23 99.10
CA GLU A 645 38.29 61.14 97.63
C GLU A 645 39.21 59.98 97.20
N LYS A 646 40.35 59.79 97.88
CA LYS A 646 41.20 58.59 97.73
C LYS A 646 40.42 57.29 97.97
N LEU A 647 39.54 57.24 98.97
CA LEU A 647 38.75 56.05 99.28
C LEU A 647 37.74 55.72 98.16
N GLN A 648 37.08 56.75 97.59
CA GLN A 648 36.15 56.59 96.46
C GLN A 648 36.87 56.05 95.21
N LEU A 649 38.04 56.60 94.86
CA LEU A 649 38.85 56.13 93.74
C LEU A 649 39.35 54.68 93.93
N GLU A 650 39.60 54.25 95.18
CA GLU A 650 39.92 52.85 95.50
C GLU A 650 38.72 51.90 95.42
N GLU A 651 37.48 52.40 95.48
CA GLU A 651 36.25 51.62 95.24
C GLU A 651 35.90 51.54 93.75
N GLU A 652 36.01 52.65 93.00
CA GLU A 652 35.84 52.65 91.54
C GLU A 652 36.84 51.72 90.85
N LYS A 653 38.11 51.73 91.29
CA LYS A 653 39.13 50.79 90.82
C LYS A 653 38.71 49.33 91.06
N ARG A 654 38.18 49.01 92.24
CA ARG A 654 37.70 47.64 92.56
C ARG A 654 36.54 47.23 91.64
N ALA A 655 35.59 48.12 91.38
CA ALA A 655 34.50 47.88 90.46
C ALA A 655 34.97 47.70 88.99
N ALA A 656 36.05 48.37 88.58
CA ALA A 656 36.69 48.16 87.28
C ALA A 656 37.42 46.80 87.19
N ASP A 657 38.18 46.44 88.21
CA ASP A 657 38.87 45.14 88.31
C ASP A 657 37.89 43.96 88.25
N GLU A 658 36.71 44.08 88.88
CA GLU A 658 35.68 43.04 88.83
C GLU A 658 35.01 42.92 87.45
N LYS A 659 34.71 44.05 86.78
CA LYS A 659 34.23 44.07 85.38
C LYS A 659 35.26 43.43 84.43
N TYR A 660 36.56 43.68 84.64
CA TYR A 660 37.63 43.03 83.88
C TYR A 660 37.68 41.51 84.14
N ARG A 661 37.61 41.07 85.40
CA ARG A 661 37.56 39.63 85.76
C ARG A 661 36.33 38.92 85.18
N TYR A 662 35.19 39.61 85.07
CA TYR A 662 33.98 39.08 84.44
C TYR A 662 34.18 38.90 82.92
N LYS A 663 34.64 39.94 82.20
CA LYS A 663 34.95 39.82 80.76
C LYS A 663 36.01 38.76 80.47
N ARG A 664 37.00 38.59 81.35
CA ARG A 664 38.03 37.54 81.20
C ARG A 664 37.49 36.13 81.41
N ARG A 665 36.39 35.95 82.16
CA ARG A 665 35.64 34.68 82.22
C ARG A 665 34.85 34.41 80.93
N GLN A 666 34.09 35.39 80.44
CA GLN A 666 33.37 35.27 79.17
C GLN A 666 34.30 34.95 77.97
N ILE A 667 35.50 35.53 77.93
CA ILE A 667 36.51 35.20 76.90
C ILE A 667 36.95 33.74 77.01
N LYS A 668 37.11 33.20 78.21
CA LYS A 668 37.49 31.79 78.42
C LYS A 668 36.34 30.83 78.07
N GLU A 669 35.11 31.17 78.46
CA GLU A 669 33.90 30.44 78.09
C GLU A 669 33.77 30.36 76.56
N LEU A 670 33.87 31.49 75.85
CA LEU A 670 33.85 31.54 74.38
C LEU A 670 35.03 30.82 73.71
N GLN A 671 36.19 30.71 74.37
CA GLN A 671 37.32 29.91 73.88
C GLN A 671 37.06 28.40 74.03
N GLU A 672 36.42 27.98 75.12
CA GLU A 672 36.04 26.59 75.35
C GLU A 672 34.89 26.17 74.41
N ASP A 673 33.92 27.06 74.17
CA ASP A 673 32.88 26.89 73.15
C ASP A 673 33.50 26.75 71.74
N LEU A 674 34.38 27.67 71.33
CA LEU A 674 35.06 27.61 70.03
C LEU A 674 35.86 26.30 69.86
N GLN A 675 36.57 25.86 70.91
CA GLN A 675 37.31 24.60 70.84
C GLN A 675 36.38 23.38 70.71
N SER A 676 35.20 23.42 71.32
CA SER A 676 34.17 22.37 71.16
C SER A 676 33.57 22.35 69.75
N MET A 677 33.36 23.52 69.15
CA MET A 677 32.87 23.67 67.78
C MET A 677 33.92 23.26 66.74
N GLU A 678 35.20 23.55 67.00
CA GLU A 678 36.32 23.04 66.18
C GLU A 678 36.39 21.51 66.26
N ASN A 679 36.35 20.93 67.46
CA ASN A 679 36.36 19.47 67.65
C ASN A 679 35.17 18.75 66.98
N THR A 680 33.98 19.34 66.97
CA THR A 680 32.80 18.75 66.30
C THR A 680 32.88 18.88 64.78
N LEU A 681 33.35 20.02 64.26
CA LEU A 681 33.66 20.19 62.83
C LEU A 681 34.73 19.18 62.36
N ASP A 682 35.75 18.95 63.18
CA ASP A 682 36.81 17.98 62.91
C ASP A 682 36.32 16.52 62.95
N ILE A 683 35.23 16.22 63.65
CA ILE A 683 34.51 14.93 63.57
C ILE A 683 33.69 14.84 62.28
N MET A 684 32.91 15.87 61.94
CA MET A 684 32.11 15.91 60.71
C MET A 684 32.96 15.73 59.44
N ILE A 685 34.15 16.32 59.37
CA ILE A 685 35.09 16.13 58.26
C ILE A 685 35.56 14.67 58.14
N LYS A 686 35.79 13.98 59.27
CA LYS A 686 36.17 12.56 59.27
C LYS A 686 35.02 11.66 58.84
N GLU A 687 33.78 11.98 59.24
CA GLU A 687 32.59 11.29 58.76
C GLU A 687 32.37 11.51 57.26
N GLU A 688 32.52 12.74 56.76
CA GLU A 688 32.41 13.05 55.33
C GLU A 688 33.43 12.25 54.52
N ALA A 689 34.70 12.19 54.94
CA ALA A 689 35.74 11.40 54.28
C ALA A 689 35.36 9.90 54.19
N VAL A 690 34.76 9.33 55.24
CA VAL A 690 34.28 7.94 55.25
C VAL A 690 33.07 7.76 54.31
N TYR A 691 32.18 8.75 54.19
CA TYR A 691 31.08 8.70 53.22
C TYR A 691 31.57 8.86 51.77
N GLN A 692 32.57 9.72 51.52
CA GLN A 692 33.22 9.85 50.22
C GLN A 692 33.91 8.53 49.84
N GLU A 693 34.63 7.86 50.76
CA GLU A 693 35.26 6.57 50.47
C GLU A 693 34.23 5.48 50.15
N LYS A 694 33.16 5.35 50.95
CA LYS A 694 32.02 4.44 50.66
C LYS A 694 31.40 4.72 49.29
N THR A 695 31.28 6.00 48.91
CA THR A 695 30.75 6.42 47.60
C THR A 695 31.68 6.00 46.48
N ASN A 696 32.99 6.21 46.61
CA ASN A 696 34.00 5.78 45.64
C ASN A 696 34.03 4.25 45.48
N GLN A 697 33.94 3.49 46.59
CA GLN A 697 33.84 2.03 46.57
C GLN A 697 32.56 1.56 45.84
N LYS A 698 31.42 2.23 46.07
CA LYS A 698 30.16 1.93 45.36
C LYS A 698 30.22 2.29 43.88
N GLN A 699 30.84 3.41 43.53
CA GLN A 699 31.05 3.82 42.14
C GLN A 699 31.95 2.83 41.38
N ALA A 700 32.99 2.30 42.04
CA ALA A 700 33.82 1.23 41.48
C ALA A 700 33.03 -0.09 41.28
N GLN A 701 32.15 -0.46 42.21
CA GLN A 701 31.24 -1.61 42.05
C GLN A 701 30.29 -1.42 40.84
N VAL A 702 29.71 -0.22 40.67
CA VAL A 702 28.86 0.13 39.51
C VAL A 702 29.64 0.07 38.20
N LEU A 703 30.88 0.57 38.15
CA LEU A 703 31.72 0.50 36.95
C LEU A 703 32.06 -0.95 36.57
N GLN A 704 32.33 -1.82 37.55
CA GLN A 704 32.56 -3.25 37.30
C GLN A 704 31.29 -3.95 36.79
N LEU A 705 30.13 -3.71 37.40
CA LEU A 705 28.84 -4.28 36.95
C LEU A 705 28.47 -3.82 35.53
N ASN A 706 28.68 -2.54 35.20
CA ASN A 706 28.47 -2.03 33.84
C ASN A 706 29.38 -2.73 32.82
N LYS A 707 30.66 -2.92 33.18
CA LYS A 707 31.64 -3.64 32.35
C LYS A 707 31.29 -5.13 32.18
N GLU A 708 30.62 -5.74 33.15
CA GLU A 708 30.09 -7.11 33.02
C GLU A 708 28.85 -7.14 32.12
N ILE A 709 27.89 -6.23 32.30
CA ILE A 709 26.73 -6.06 31.43
C ILE A 709 27.16 -5.89 29.96
N ASP A 710 28.16 -5.03 29.70
CA ASP A 710 28.69 -4.80 28.34
C ASP A 710 29.39 -6.04 27.75
N GLN A 711 29.93 -6.94 28.58
CA GLN A 711 30.45 -8.25 28.13
C GLN A 711 29.34 -9.28 27.87
N GLN A 712 28.16 -9.14 28.49
CA GLN A 712 27.02 -10.03 28.23
C GLN A 712 26.21 -9.61 26.99
N LYS A 713 26.06 -8.30 26.70
CA LYS A 713 25.37 -7.77 25.50
C LYS A 713 25.73 -8.53 24.20
N PRO A 714 27.01 -8.63 23.78
CA PRO A 714 27.38 -9.33 22.54
C PRO A 714 27.29 -10.86 22.64
N LYS A 715 27.06 -11.44 23.83
CA LYS A 715 26.70 -12.87 23.95
C LYS A 715 25.20 -13.04 23.72
N LEU A 716 24.38 -12.17 24.34
CA LEU A 716 22.93 -12.14 24.14
C LEU A 716 22.56 -11.91 22.66
N GLU A 717 23.20 -10.96 21.97
CA GLU A 717 23.00 -10.73 20.53
C GLU A 717 23.34 -11.96 19.67
N ARG A 718 24.40 -12.70 20.01
CA ARG A 718 24.76 -13.95 19.32
C ARG A 718 23.73 -15.06 19.56
N VAL A 719 23.19 -15.17 20.78
CA VAL A 719 22.09 -16.11 21.08
C VAL A 719 20.81 -15.69 20.36
N MET A 720 20.39 -14.42 20.43
CA MET A 720 19.22 -13.89 19.73
C MET A 720 19.30 -14.11 18.20
N THR A 721 20.46 -13.81 17.59
CA THR A 721 20.64 -14.04 16.14
C THR A 721 20.62 -15.52 15.79
N GLN A 722 21.18 -16.40 16.64
CA GLN A 722 21.08 -17.86 16.49
C GLN A 722 19.63 -18.36 16.64
N CYS A 723 18.89 -17.94 17.66
CA CYS A 723 17.47 -18.28 17.83
C CYS A 723 16.65 -17.81 16.63
N SER A 724 16.84 -16.56 16.18
CA SER A 724 16.15 -16.05 14.97
C SER A 724 16.45 -16.86 13.71
N ARG A 725 17.62 -17.51 13.62
CA ARG A 725 17.98 -18.40 12.51
C ARG A 725 17.26 -19.75 12.66
N LEU A 726 17.28 -20.34 13.85
CA LEU A 726 16.58 -21.59 14.15
C LEU A 726 15.06 -21.47 13.94
N SER A 727 14.42 -20.37 14.36
CA SER A 727 13.01 -20.06 14.03
C SER A 727 12.74 -20.02 12.52
N ARG A 728 13.64 -19.41 11.73
CA ARG A 728 13.53 -19.39 10.27
C ARG A 728 13.71 -20.78 9.66
N GLU A 729 14.61 -21.61 10.21
CA GLU A 729 14.79 -23.00 9.80
C GLU A 729 13.53 -23.83 10.12
N VAL A 730 12.96 -23.73 11.33
CA VAL A 730 11.69 -24.39 11.73
C VAL A 730 10.52 -23.99 10.84
N ARG A 731 10.32 -22.69 10.58
CA ARG A 731 9.24 -22.18 9.70
C ARG A 731 9.41 -22.67 8.26
N SER A 732 10.63 -22.73 7.74
CA SER A 732 10.90 -23.21 6.39
C SER A 732 10.64 -24.72 6.23
N LEU A 733 11.07 -25.54 7.20
CA LEU A 733 10.77 -26.98 7.25
C LEU A 733 9.27 -27.26 7.32
N LYS A 734 8.52 -26.49 8.12
CA LYS A 734 7.05 -26.61 8.25
C LYS A 734 6.26 -25.88 7.15
N LYS A 735 6.92 -25.16 6.23
CA LYS A 735 6.30 -24.35 5.16
C LYS A 735 5.26 -23.32 5.68
N SER A 736 5.41 -22.85 6.92
CA SER A 736 4.52 -21.88 7.55
C SER A 736 4.96 -20.43 7.26
N LYS A 737 3.99 -19.52 7.05
CA LYS A 737 4.23 -18.06 7.08
C LYS A 737 4.00 -17.43 8.45
N THR A 738 3.20 -18.06 9.31
CA THR A 738 2.92 -17.63 10.69
C THR A 738 3.87 -18.29 11.69
N LYS A 739 3.84 -17.86 12.95
CA LYS A 739 4.44 -18.65 14.04
C LYS A 739 3.91 -20.09 14.00
N THR A 740 4.76 -21.03 14.41
CA THR A 740 4.37 -22.44 14.60
C THR A 740 4.04 -22.68 16.07
N GLN A 741 3.18 -23.66 16.38
CA GLN A 741 2.79 -23.96 17.77
C GLN A 741 4.00 -24.26 18.68
N GLU A 742 5.10 -24.80 18.13
CA GLU A 742 6.35 -24.99 18.87
C GLU A 742 7.07 -23.68 19.20
N GLU A 743 6.94 -22.63 18.38
CA GLU A 743 7.47 -21.31 18.72
C GLU A 743 6.62 -20.66 19.82
N GLU A 744 5.30 -20.84 19.77
CA GLU A 744 4.39 -20.32 20.80
C GLU A 744 4.55 -21.06 22.15
N ASP A 745 4.83 -22.36 22.14
CA ASP A 745 5.18 -23.13 23.34
C ASP A 745 6.59 -22.79 23.86
N ILE A 746 7.56 -22.48 22.98
CA ILE A 746 8.88 -21.95 23.39
C ILE A 746 8.72 -20.57 24.04
N ASP A 747 8.05 -19.62 23.38
CA ASP A 747 7.79 -18.28 23.93
C ASP A 747 7.09 -18.36 25.30
N LEU A 748 6.13 -19.28 25.45
CA LEU A 748 5.36 -19.49 26.69
C LEU A 748 6.18 -20.16 27.80
N ARG A 749 7.18 -20.99 27.45
CA ARG A 749 8.17 -21.51 28.41
C ARG A 749 9.16 -20.43 28.82
N GLU A 750 9.71 -19.67 27.87
CA GLU A 750 10.61 -18.54 28.14
C GLU A 750 9.93 -17.51 29.04
N LEU A 751 8.66 -17.16 28.80
CA LEU A 751 7.88 -16.29 29.70
C LEU A 751 7.69 -16.86 31.11
N LYS A 752 7.45 -18.17 31.24
CA LYS A 752 7.30 -18.82 32.56
C LYS A 752 8.62 -18.88 33.33
N ASP A 753 9.72 -19.20 32.66
CA ASP A 753 11.04 -19.27 33.29
C ASP A 753 11.61 -17.86 33.57
N TYR A 754 11.24 -16.86 32.76
CA TYR A 754 11.48 -15.45 33.05
C TYR A 754 10.70 -14.99 34.30
N SER A 755 9.39 -15.33 34.41
CA SER A 755 8.61 -15.08 35.64
C SER A 755 9.30 -15.71 36.85
N ARG A 756 9.56 -17.02 36.81
CA ARG A 756 10.27 -17.75 37.89
C ARG A 756 11.61 -17.12 38.28
N THR A 757 12.32 -16.54 37.31
CA THR A 757 13.60 -15.84 37.55
C THR A 757 13.37 -14.49 38.23
N ILE A 758 12.35 -13.73 37.85
CA ILE A 758 11.93 -12.51 38.56
C ILE A 758 11.43 -12.86 39.96
N ASP A 759 10.53 -13.85 40.10
CA ASP A 759 9.95 -14.30 41.35
C ASP A 759 11.04 -14.71 42.34
N LYS A 760 12.08 -15.42 41.86
CA LYS A 760 13.26 -15.74 42.66
C LYS A 760 14.08 -14.49 43.00
N LEU A 761 14.41 -13.63 42.04
CA LEU A 761 15.16 -12.39 42.31
C LEU A 761 14.43 -11.48 43.31
N LEU A 762 13.09 -11.48 43.30
CA LEU A 762 12.27 -10.75 44.26
C LEU A 762 12.44 -11.33 45.67
N VAL A 763 12.37 -12.65 45.82
CA VAL A 763 12.63 -13.35 47.08
C VAL A 763 14.07 -13.09 47.56
N ASP A 764 15.07 -13.28 46.70
CA ASP A 764 16.49 -13.07 47.02
C ASP A 764 16.76 -11.60 47.49
N VAL A 765 16.08 -10.60 46.89
CA VAL A 765 16.18 -9.18 47.28
C VAL A 765 15.43 -8.87 48.59
N LEU A 766 14.28 -9.50 48.83
CA LEU A 766 13.49 -9.32 50.06
C LEU A 766 14.15 -9.99 51.27
N GLU A 767 14.75 -11.18 51.09
CA GLU A 767 15.57 -11.82 52.13
C GLU A 767 16.80 -10.97 52.49
N ALA A 768 17.42 -10.30 51.51
CA ALA A 768 18.56 -9.41 51.72
C ALA A 768 18.19 -8.03 52.32
N ASN A 769 16.93 -7.58 52.21
CA ASN A 769 16.47 -6.24 52.60
C ASN A 769 15.07 -6.30 53.24
N PRO A 770 14.94 -6.78 54.50
CA PRO A 770 13.63 -7.04 55.12
C PRO A 770 12.72 -5.81 55.19
N ASP A 771 13.30 -4.61 55.32
CA ASP A 771 12.59 -3.31 55.34
C ASP A 771 11.75 -3.06 54.06
N LEU A 772 12.13 -3.66 52.93
CA LEU A 772 11.40 -3.53 51.66
C LEU A 772 10.15 -4.42 51.58
N THR A 773 10.00 -5.41 52.47
CA THR A 773 8.88 -6.36 52.44
C THR A 773 7.53 -5.68 52.58
N LEU A 774 7.40 -4.74 53.52
CA LEU A 774 6.12 -4.07 53.79
C LEU A 774 5.71 -3.12 52.63
N PRO A 775 6.60 -2.29 52.05
CA PRO A 775 6.33 -1.58 50.80
C PRO A 775 5.94 -2.50 49.63
N PHE A 776 6.73 -3.54 49.36
CA PHE A 776 6.46 -4.44 48.21
C PHE A 776 5.12 -5.18 48.37
N GLN A 777 4.82 -5.70 49.56
CA GLN A 777 3.53 -6.32 49.86
C GLN A 777 2.36 -5.35 49.63
N THR A 778 2.52 -4.07 49.99
CA THR A 778 1.51 -3.03 49.75
C THR A 778 1.29 -2.78 48.25
N TYR A 779 2.35 -2.65 47.46
CA TYR A 779 2.25 -2.41 46.01
C TYR A 779 1.70 -3.63 45.24
N PHE A 780 2.06 -4.85 45.64
CA PHE A 780 1.50 -6.08 45.06
C PHE A 780 0.00 -6.20 45.35
N GLN A 781 -0.44 -5.92 46.59
CA GLN A 781 -1.85 -5.87 46.95
C GLN A 781 -2.63 -4.80 46.17
N GLN A 782 -2.08 -3.60 45.99
CA GLN A 782 -2.67 -2.55 45.14
C GLN A 782 -2.81 -2.98 43.66
N SER A 783 -1.97 -3.91 43.21
CA SER A 783 -1.95 -4.45 41.85
C SER A 783 -2.79 -5.72 41.68
N CYS A 784 -3.47 -6.20 42.74
CA CYS A 784 -4.15 -7.50 42.78
C CYS A 784 -3.24 -8.70 42.46
N LEU A 785 -1.96 -8.64 42.85
CA LEU A 785 -0.98 -9.71 42.70
C LEU A 785 -0.55 -10.25 44.07
N GLU A 786 -0.30 -11.55 44.17
CA GLU A 786 0.30 -12.15 45.36
C GLU A 786 1.82 -11.98 45.33
N LEU A 787 2.42 -11.71 46.49
CA LEU A 787 3.86 -11.52 46.61
C LEU A 787 4.58 -12.88 46.54
N PRO A 788 5.54 -13.09 45.61
CA PRO A 788 6.30 -14.33 45.51
C PRO A 788 6.94 -14.72 46.84
N THR A 789 6.62 -15.93 47.30
CA THR A 789 7.14 -16.53 48.53
C THR A 789 7.98 -17.76 48.14
N ALA A 790 9.07 -18.04 48.86
CA ALA A 790 10.02 -19.10 48.53
C ALA A 790 9.39 -20.49 48.24
N ALA A 791 8.26 -20.82 48.89
CA ALA A 791 7.51 -22.05 48.65
C ALA A 791 6.92 -22.17 47.22
N SER A 792 6.64 -21.05 46.55
CA SER A 792 6.01 -21.03 45.21
C SER A 792 6.97 -21.45 44.08
N ILE A 793 8.28 -21.37 44.33
CA ILE A 793 9.34 -21.65 43.34
C ILE A 793 9.56 -23.17 43.16
N GLY A 794 9.09 -23.99 44.11
CA GLY A 794 9.44 -25.42 44.23
C GLY A 794 8.43 -26.42 43.66
N SER A 795 8.16 -26.44 42.35
CA SER A 795 7.46 -27.57 41.71
C SER A 795 7.92 -27.86 40.28
N HIS A 796 7.89 -29.15 39.92
CA HIS A 796 8.26 -29.73 38.62
C HIS A 796 9.74 -29.68 38.21
N TYR A 797 10.63 -30.22 39.05
CA TYR A 797 11.75 -31.00 38.49
C TYR A 797 11.26 -32.40 38.16
N SER A 798 11.45 -32.85 36.92
CA SER A 798 11.06 -34.19 36.48
C SER A 798 12.07 -35.24 36.93
N SER A 799 11.59 -36.42 37.31
CA SER A 799 12.42 -37.52 37.79
C SER A 799 13.27 -38.13 36.66
N ARG A 800 14.56 -37.83 36.66
CA ARG A 800 15.57 -38.60 35.93
C ARG A 800 16.58 -39.19 36.91
N SER A 801 16.49 -40.51 37.10
CA SER A 801 17.38 -41.28 37.94
C SER A 801 18.81 -41.27 37.39
N SER A 802 19.74 -40.61 38.09
CA SER A 802 21.17 -40.88 37.97
C SER A 802 21.59 -41.86 39.07
N SER A 803 22.09 -43.01 38.67
CA SER A 803 22.52 -44.07 39.59
C SER A 803 23.74 -43.64 40.40
N SER A 804 23.75 -43.96 41.69
CA SER A 804 24.91 -43.81 42.56
C SER A 804 26.08 -44.67 42.10
N GLN A 805 27.22 -44.04 41.81
CA GLN A 805 28.53 -44.67 41.96
C GLN A 805 29.42 -43.78 42.82
N SER A 806 30.01 -44.40 43.84
CA SER A 806 30.84 -43.76 44.85
C SER A 806 32.30 -43.73 44.42
N SER A 807 32.95 -42.58 44.53
CA SER A 807 34.40 -42.47 44.71
C SER A 807 34.69 -41.70 46.00
N VAL A 808 35.45 -42.34 46.89
CA VAL A 808 35.86 -41.82 48.20
C VAL A 808 37.23 -41.14 48.07
N ALA A 809 37.58 -40.32 49.06
CA ALA A 809 38.88 -39.66 49.32
C ALA A 809 39.04 -38.25 48.72
N SER A 810 39.77 -37.33 49.37
CA SER A 810 40.16 -37.23 50.79
C SER A 810 40.69 -35.81 51.05
N VAL A 811 40.59 -35.37 52.31
CA VAL A 811 41.25 -34.20 52.90
C VAL A 811 42.63 -33.88 52.30
N ARG A 812 42.78 -32.66 51.77
CA ARG A 812 43.82 -31.73 52.27
C ARG A 812 43.43 -30.27 52.05
#